data_AF-A0AA42P1E7-F1
#
_entry.id   AF-A0AA42P1E7-F1
#
_cell.length_a   1.000
_cell.length_b   1.000
_cell.length_c   1.000
_cell.angle_alpha   90.00
_cell.angle_beta   90.00
_cell.angle_gamma   90.00
#
_symmetry.space_group_name_H-M   'P 1'
#
loop_
_entity.id
_entity.type
_entity.pdbx_description
1 polymer ?
#
loop_
_entity_poly.entity_id
_entity_poly.type
_entity_poly.pdbx_seq_one_letter_code
_entity_poly.pdbx_strand_id
1 'polypeptide(L)'
;MLAVSARNGSAHWRSLFVTLGGWLAISIVTLWLLLQVPAVRTGDGSEYYAMEVALSASKHPYLTEADWNAYDTLYLSGTIESMVPTDTLKQSFPALVKDGQWDFNHFWMYPLLASIVAEPVRLMGYAVSHNASFLMLHAMMFSSLLLLAFRTYGARGVAAVMILTLASPIFWFVNKVHTEFFTFCLGCGAVLLTGRRQPGWAAVCLALASTQNISLAAPAGVLVLADFLMKWRASSIPQALRGMMPPAVLSCCLVLLHPIYYFIRHGAITPQLIAGGASTDSAGIIRGTVFLFDPDVGLFPNWPLGALLVLAFLLVRRARTDYRAPLMMTLVISYLAFNLYAQSATENVNAGATVDVARYGLWYLCLFIPGIIALIDALMASRHPRSLVAMATIGLALYIPYNIYTYNPWRYEDTGTPTRASRFVQGTLPWAYDPLPEIFFERYSTRGETDTPFSSVVVGANCRKLLVTRKDDEDLQVLGRERCAMSDAVIRALAEPVLPTGSRGVRYMELTPTQIKEAAQPIQRGVHSVAEVEGVFLSGWAAPEAWGRWSSAPSASLRMKLPDNAKLLVLRTEAFVNERHPSLKVTAVVNGVAVETYSFEATRPTRTMTLSIPSNSSTLDVQFLIDSPISPKTLGMSEDVRDLGISVSAIEVR
;
A
#
# COMPACT_ATOMS: atom_id res chain seq x y z
N MET A 1 -58.94 1.84 -19.67
CA MET A 1 -57.47 1.72 -19.83
C MET A 1 -56.64 2.87 -19.23
N LEU A 2 -57.21 4.05 -18.93
CA LEU A 2 -56.45 5.16 -18.29
C LEU A 2 -56.27 5.06 -16.76
N ALA A 3 -57.11 4.30 -16.04
CA ALA A 3 -56.99 4.11 -14.60
C ALA A 3 -55.95 3.05 -14.17
N VAL A 4 -55.50 2.19 -15.09
CA VAL A 4 -54.48 1.14 -14.83
C VAL A 4 -53.05 1.70 -14.98
N SER A 5 -52.87 2.75 -15.78
CA SER A 5 -51.60 3.47 -15.95
C SER A 5 -51.20 4.25 -14.69
N ALA A 6 -52.16 4.92 -14.02
CA ALA A 6 -51.90 5.72 -12.82
C ALA A 6 -51.52 4.88 -11.58
N ARG A 7 -52.07 3.67 -11.43
CA ARG A 7 -51.72 2.76 -10.32
C ARG A 7 -50.30 2.18 -10.44
N ASN A 8 -49.81 1.97 -11.66
CA ASN A 8 -48.43 1.54 -11.88
C ASN A 8 -47.41 2.68 -11.69
N GLY A 9 -47.80 3.92 -12.01
CA GLY A 9 -46.97 5.10 -11.75
C GLY A 9 -46.71 5.32 -10.25
N SER A 10 -47.73 5.26 -9.40
CA SER A 10 -47.56 5.51 -7.95
C SER A 10 -46.72 4.45 -7.24
N ALA A 11 -46.84 3.17 -7.64
CA ALA A 11 -45.99 2.09 -7.11
C ALA A 11 -44.53 2.24 -7.56
N HIS A 12 -44.29 2.67 -8.81
CA HIS A 12 -42.96 2.94 -9.33
C HIS A 12 -42.27 4.10 -8.59
N TRP A 13 -42.98 5.21 -8.39
CA TRP A 13 -42.48 6.36 -7.63
C TRP A 13 -42.17 5.98 -6.18
N ARG A 14 -43.07 5.25 -5.50
CA ARG A 14 -42.81 4.75 -4.13
C ARG A 14 -41.56 3.87 -4.06
N SER A 15 -41.38 2.95 -5.01
CA SER A 15 -40.19 2.11 -5.08
C SER A 15 -38.91 2.92 -5.33
N LEU A 16 -38.99 3.95 -6.18
CA LEU A 16 -37.88 4.86 -6.45
C LEU A 16 -37.51 5.67 -5.21
N PHE A 17 -38.49 6.27 -4.53
CA PHE A 17 -38.26 7.05 -3.30
C PHE A 17 -37.68 6.19 -2.18
N VAL A 18 -38.18 4.98 -1.97
CA VAL A 18 -37.61 4.06 -0.96
C VAL A 18 -36.17 3.68 -1.31
N THR A 19 -35.89 3.44 -2.59
CA THR A 19 -34.53 3.11 -3.05
C THR A 19 -33.58 4.30 -2.86
N LEU A 20 -34.00 5.50 -3.24
CA LEU A 20 -33.22 6.72 -3.11
C LEU A 20 -33.00 7.08 -1.63
N GLY A 21 -34.03 6.95 -0.80
CA GLY A 21 -33.94 7.16 0.64
C GLY A 21 -33.01 6.17 1.32
N GLY A 22 -33.07 4.89 0.95
CA GLY A 22 -32.13 3.87 1.44
C GLY A 22 -30.69 4.15 1.00
N TRP A 23 -30.49 4.52 -0.26
CA TRP A 23 -29.17 4.91 -0.78
C TRP A 23 -28.61 6.13 -0.05
N LEU A 24 -29.41 7.16 0.19
CA LEU A 24 -29.01 8.37 0.91
C LEU A 24 -28.67 8.06 2.37
N ALA A 25 -29.48 7.25 3.05
CA ALA A 25 -29.22 6.84 4.43
C ALA A 25 -27.90 6.08 4.57
N ILE A 26 -27.62 5.13 3.66
CA ILE A 26 -26.35 4.39 3.66
C ILE A 26 -25.17 5.35 3.38
N SER A 27 -25.33 6.29 2.46
CA SER A 27 -24.29 7.29 2.16
C SER A 27 -23.99 8.18 3.35
N ILE A 28 -25.01 8.66 4.07
CA ILE A 28 -24.85 9.50 5.26
C ILE A 28 -24.15 8.73 6.37
N VAL A 29 -24.57 7.49 6.66
CA VAL A 29 -23.94 6.66 7.70
C VAL A 29 -22.50 6.34 7.33
N THR A 30 -22.24 5.99 6.07
CA THR A 30 -20.88 5.70 5.58
C THR A 30 -20.00 6.94 5.70
N LEU A 31 -20.48 8.11 5.25
CA LEU A 31 -19.76 9.37 5.37
C LEU A 31 -19.47 9.71 6.84
N TRP A 32 -20.45 9.57 7.72
CA TRP A 32 -20.27 9.83 9.15
C TRP A 32 -19.16 8.96 9.74
N LEU A 33 -19.11 7.66 9.40
CA LEU A 33 -18.05 6.74 9.82
C LEU A 33 -16.68 7.15 9.26
N LEU A 34 -16.61 7.51 7.96
CA LEU A 34 -15.36 7.91 7.31
C LEU A 34 -14.79 9.20 7.91
N LEU A 35 -15.65 10.15 8.28
CA LEU A 35 -15.26 11.41 8.91
C LEU A 35 -14.74 11.25 10.35
N GLN A 36 -14.90 10.08 10.99
CA GLN A 36 -14.32 9.81 12.31
C GLN A 36 -12.83 9.47 12.23
N VAL A 37 -12.28 9.24 11.04
CA VAL A 37 -10.88 8.86 10.84
C VAL A 37 -10.08 10.10 10.40
N PRO A 38 -8.86 10.33 10.93
CA PRO A 38 -8.06 11.50 10.59
C PRO A 38 -7.74 11.55 9.10
N ALA A 39 -7.65 12.78 8.58
CA ALA A 39 -7.24 13.04 7.22
C ALA A 39 -5.71 12.94 7.13
N VAL A 40 -5.24 11.85 6.52
CA VAL A 40 -3.81 11.59 6.33
C VAL A 40 -3.56 11.42 4.84
N ARG A 41 -2.67 12.25 4.27
CA ARG A 41 -2.23 12.09 2.89
C ARG A 41 -1.55 10.73 2.73
N THR A 42 -1.81 10.04 1.63
CA THR A 42 -1.30 8.70 1.34
C THR A 42 -0.78 8.66 -0.09
N GLY A 43 0.45 8.16 -0.31
CA GLY A 43 1.12 8.19 -1.61
C GLY A 43 0.95 9.52 -2.33
N ASP A 44 0.45 9.45 -3.57
CA ASP A 44 0.25 10.58 -4.49
C ASP A 44 -0.94 11.50 -4.12
N GLY A 45 -1.52 11.35 -2.92
CA GLY A 45 -2.71 12.07 -2.47
C GLY A 45 -2.63 13.60 -2.62
N SER A 46 -1.44 14.18 -2.49
CA SER A 46 -1.22 15.61 -2.69
C SER A 46 -1.54 16.09 -4.10
N GLU A 47 -1.30 15.29 -5.14
CA GLU A 47 -1.70 15.62 -6.53
C GLU A 47 -3.23 15.71 -6.65
N TYR A 48 -3.96 14.80 -6.00
CA TYR A 48 -5.43 14.79 -6.03
C TYR A 48 -6.03 15.98 -5.27
N TYR A 49 -5.47 16.33 -4.10
CA TYR A 49 -5.90 17.54 -3.37
C TYR A 49 -5.64 18.80 -4.20
N ALA A 50 -4.45 18.92 -4.80
CA ALA A 50 -4.10 20.04 -5.67
C ALA A 50 -5.08 20.20 -6.85
N MET A 51 -5.40 19.10 -7.54
CA MET A 51 -6.39 19.12 -8.62
C MET A 51 -7.81 19.46 -8.13
N GLU A 52 -8.24 18.96 -6.95
CA GLU A 52 -9.57 19.28 -6.41
C GLU A 52 -9.68 20.75 -5.99
N VAL A 53 -8.62 21.34 -5.46
CA VAL A 53 -8.53 22.79 -5.19
C VAL A 53 -8.75 23.59 -6.49
N ALA A 54 -8.02 23.27 -7.56
CA ALA A 54 -8.18 23.95 -8.85
C ALA A 54 -9.57 23.74 -9.47
N LEU A 55 -10.12 22.53 -9.38
CA LEU A 55 -11.43 22.18 -9.92
C LEU A 55 -12.59 22.74 -9.11
N SER A 56 -12.41 22.97 -7.80
CA SER A 56 -13.42 23.59 -6.95
C SER A 56 -13.44 25.11 -7.09
N ALA A 57 -12.28 25.76 -7.17
CA ALA A 57 -12.15 27.21 -7.28
C ALA A 57 -12.22 27.69 -8.74
N SER A 58 -11.26 27.28 -9.56
CA SER A 58 -11.01 27.82 -10.90
C SER A 58 -11.66 27.01 -12.04
N LYS A 59 -12.27 25.86 -11.69
CA LYS A 59 -13.05 24.97 -12.60
C LYS A 59 -12.26 24.46 -13.81
N HIS A 60 -10.95 24.28 -13.66
CA HIS A 60 -10.09 23.66 -14.67
C HIS A 60 -9.17 22.58 -14.08
N PRO A 61 -8.66 21.64 -14.90
CA PRO A 61 -7.95 20.48 -14.37
C PRO A 61 -6.47 20.69 -14.01
N TYR A 62 -5.83 21.72 -14.57
CA TYR A 62 -4.45 22.11 -14.25
C TYR A 62 -4.44 23.12 -13.11
N LEU A 63 -3.27 23.40 -12.52
CA LEU A 63 -3.12 24.46 -11.51
C LEU A 63 -2.55 25.73 -12.13
N THR A 64 -3.01 26.88 -11.64
CA THR A 64 -2.43 28.20 -11.86
C THR A 64 -1.71 28.69 -10.60
N GLU A 65 -1.00 29.83 -10.69
CA GLU A 65 -0.39 30.45 -9.51
C GLU A 65 -1.41 30.80 -8.41
N ALA A 66 -2.65 31.15 -8.77
CA ALA A 66 -3.71 31.41 -7.80
C ALA A 66 -4.12 30.13 -7.05
N ASP A 67 -4.19 28.99 -7.76
CA ASP A 67 -4.53 27.70 -7.16
C ASP A 67 -3.41 27.20 -6.25
N TRP A 68 -2.15 27.50 -6.58
CA TRP A 68 -1.00 27.18 -5.73
C TRP A 68 -1.08 27.91 -4.38
N ASN A 69 -1.51 29.18 -4.35
CA ASN A 69 -1.72 29.89 -3.07
C ASN A 69 -2.81 29.23 -2.21
N ALA A 70 -3.87 28.71 -2.85
CA ALA A 70 -4.93 27.98 -2.15
C ALA A 70 -4.44 26.61 -1.63
N TYR A 71 -3.65 25.89 -2.42
CA TYR A 71 -2.98 24.65 -1.99
C TYR A 71 -2.02 24.91 -0.82
N ASP A 72 -1.24 25.99 -0.87
CA ASP A 72 -0.30 26.36 0.18
C ASP A 72 -1.03 26.70 1.48
N THR A 73 -2.16 27.41 1.38
CA THR A 73 -3.05 27.65 2.54
C THR A 73 -3.57 26.33 3.13
N LEU A 74 -3.97 25.37 2.29
CA LEU A 74 -4.39 24.05 2.74
C LEU A 74 -3.25 23.30 3.44
N TYR A 75 -2.05 23.29 2.84
CA TYR A 75 -0.85 22.68 3.43
C TYR A 75 -0.52 23.29 4.80
N LEU A 76 -0.44 24.62 4.89
CA LEU A 76 -0.12 25.35 6.12
C LEU A 76 -1.20 25.21 7.20
N SER A 77 -2.45 24.90 6.83
CA SER A 77 -3.52 24.66 7.81
C SER A 77 -3.29 23.43 8.69
N GLY A 78 -2.46 22.48 8.25
CA GLY A 78 -2.18 21.24 8.98
C GLY A 78 -3.39 20.31 9.14
N THR A 79 -4.51 20.60 8.47
CA THR A 79 -5.76 19.81 8.57
C THR A 79 -5.68 18.44 7.91
N ILE A 80 -4.73 18.26 6.99
CA ILE A 80 -4.41 16.98 6.35
C ILE A 80 -2.94 16.70 6.64
N GLU A 81 -2.69 15.62 7.38
CA GLU A 81 -1.34 15.27 7.79
C GLU A 81 -0.48 14.83 6.59
N SER A 82 0.82 15.10 6.69
CA SER A 82 1.86 14.63 5.77
C SER A 82 1.74 15.13 4.33
N MET A 83 0.95 16.17 4.04
CA MET A 83 0.91 16.78 2.70
C MET A 83 2.31 17.16 2.17
N VAL A 84 2.52 17.00 0.87
CA VAL A 84 3.76 17.41 0.19
C VAL A 84 3.82 18.94 0.12
N PRO A 85 4.94 19.58 0.51
CA PRO A 85 5.10 21.03 0.42
C PRO A 85 4.92 21.56 -1.00
N THR A 86 4.39 22.78 -1.12
CA THR A 86 4.08 23.44 -2.40
C THR A 86 5.28 23.45 -3.36
N ASP A 87 6.46 23.88 -2.90
CA ASP A 87 7.66 23.96 -3.73
C ASP A 87 8.09 22.60 -4.28
N THR A 88 8.03 21.56 -3.45
CA THR A 88 8.38 20.19 -3.85
C THR A 88 7.39 19.65 -4.87
N LEU A 89 6.09 19.82 -4.64
CA LEU A 89 5.05 19.33 -5.54
C LEU A 89 5.08 20.04 -6.90
N LYS A 90 5.31 21.37 -6.90
CA LYS A 90 5.40 22.19 -8.12
C LYS A 90 6.57 21.79 -9.03
N GLN A 91 7.62 21.21 -8.44
CA GLN A 91 8.82 20.73 -9.15
C GLN A 91 8.77 19.25 -9.55
N SER A 92 7.72 18.51 -9.14
CA SER A 92 7.67 17.05 -9.33
C SER A 92 7.57 16.63 -10.80
N PHE A 93 6.89 17.42 -11.65
CA PHE A 93 6.65 17.08 -13.05
C PHE A 93 6.96 18.25 -14.00
N PRO A 94 8.23 18.66 -14.17
CA PRO A 94 8.59 19.81 -14.98
C PRO A 94 8.16 19.67 -16.45
N ALA A 95 8.11 18.44 -16.98
CA ALA A 95 7.67 18.16 -18.35
C ALA A 95 6.16 18.34 -18.56
N LEU A 96 5.37 18.47 -17.50
CA LEU A 96 3.92 18.69 -17.53
C LEU A 96 3.54 20.15 -17.24
N VAL A 97 4.53 21.06 -17.26
CA VAL A 97 4.30 22.50 -17.08
C VAL A 97 4.22 23.17 -18.45
N LYS A 98 3.12 23.88 -18.70
CA LYS A 98 2.89 24.61 -19.95
C LYS A 98 2.31 25.99 -19.67
N ASP A 99 2.94 27.04 -20.20
CA ASP A 99 2.46 28.42 -20.11
C ASP A 99 2.14 28.87 -18.65
N GLY A 100 2.94 28.43 -17.67
CA GLY A 100 2.69 28.72 -16.26
C GLY A 100 1.45 28.00 -15.69
N GLN A 101 1.09 26.84 -16.27
CA GLN A 101 0.06 25.94 -15.78
C GLN A 101 0.66 24.57 -15.49
N TRP A 102 0.29 23.98 -14.35
CA TRP A 102 0.84 22.70 -13.89
C TRP A 102 -0.19 21.59 -14.05
N ASP A 103 0.12 20.62 -14.90
CA ASP A 103 -0.57 19.33 -14.95
C ASP A 103 0.18 18.30 -14.09
N PHE A 104 -0.52 17.23 -13.72
CA PHE A 104 0.02 16.15 -12.91
C PHE A 104 0.13 14.84 -13.67
N ASN A 105 0.98 13.95 -13.14
CA ASN A 105 1.11 12.59 -13.65
C ASN A 105 -0.20 11.81 -13.46
N HIS A 106 -0.94 12.08 -12.38
CA HIS A 106 -2.24 11.48 -12.13
C HIS A 106 -3.40 12.25 -12.78
N PHE A 107 -4.49 11.53 -13.05
CA PHE A 107 -5.62 12.02 -13.84
C PHE A 107 -6.67 12.78 -13.00
N TRP A 108 -7.27 13.81 -13.59
CA TRP A 108 -8.17 14.73 -12.90
C TRP A 108 -9.65 14.30 -12.74
N MET A 109 -10.11 13.18 -13.31
CA MET A 109 -11.51 12.76 -13.20
C MET A 109 -11.94 12.45 -11.76
N TYR A 110 -11.09 11.76 -10.98
CA TYR A 110 -11.39 11.46 -9.57
C TYR A 110 -11.53 12.73 -8.71
N PRO A 111 -10.59 13.71 -8.76
CA PRO A 111 -10.76 15.03 -8.16
C PRO A 111 -12.00 15.80 -8.64
N LEU A 112 -12.33 15.72 -9.94
CA LEU A 112 -13.53 16.38 -10.49
C LEU A 112 -14.80 15.83 -9.86
N LEU A 113 -14.92 14.51 -9.77
CA LEU A 113 -16.09 13.86 -9.18
C LEU A 113 -16.23 14.20 -7.69
N ALA A 114 -15.11 14.30 -6.95
CA ALA A 114 -15.11 14.73 -5.56
C ALA A 114 -15.62 16.19 -5.44
N SER A 115 -15.13 17.08 -6.30
CA SER A 115 -15.57 18.48 -6.34
C SER A 115 -17.08 18.60 -6.65
N ILE A 116 -17.57 17.86 -7.64
CA ILE A 116 -19.00 17.84 -8.03
C ILE A 116 -19.89 17.35 -6.88
N VAL A 117 -19.47 16.30 -6.18
CA VAL A 117 -20.25 15.71 -5.08
C VAL A 117 -20.38 16.67 -3.89
N ALA A 118 -19.33 17.45 -3.61
CA ALA A 118 -19.35 18.42 -2.51
C ALA A 118 -20.04 19.75 -2.86
N GLU A 119 -20.15 20.10 -4.14
CA GLU A 119 -20.68 21.40 -4.58
C GLU A 119 -22.10 21.71 -4.07
N PRO A 120 -23.08 20.78 -4.06
CA PRO A 120 -24.41 21.06 -3.52
C PRO A 120 -24.38 21.49 -2.04
N VAL A 121 -23.46 20.94 -1.25
CA VAL A 121 -23.31 21.28 0.18
C VAL A 121 -22.65 22.65 0.33
N ARG A 122 -21.65 22.95 -0.50
CA ARG A 122 -21.03 24.29 -0.57
C ARG A 122 -22.02 25.38 -0.96
N LEU A 123 -22.91 25.10 -1.93
CA LEU A 123 -23.96 26.04 -2.36
C LEU A 123 -25.01 26.31 -1.28
N MET A 124 -25.19 25.41 -0.32
CA MET A 124 -26.04 25.63 0.86
C MET A 124 -25.37 26.49 1.95
N GLY A 125 -24.13 26.95 1.73
CA GLY A 125 -23.38 27.78 2.65
C GLY A 125 -22.58 27.02 3.71
N TYR A 126 -22.49 25.70 3.61
CA TYR A 126 -21.68 24.89 4.52
C TYR A 126 -20.24 24.76 4.00
N ALA A 127 -19.26 24.97 4.88
CA ALA A 127 -17.87 24.70 4.56
C ALA A 127 -17.64 23.18 4.46
N VAL A 128 -17.12 22.72 3.33
CA VAL A 128 -16.72 21.34 3.10
C VAL A 128 -15.22 21.32 2.89
N SER A 129 -14.48 20.62 3.76
CA SER A 129 -13.04 20.47 3.59
C SER A 129 -12.72 19.66 2.34
N HIS A 130 -11.55 19.91 1.74
CA HIS A 130 -11.11 19.18 0.53
C HIS A 130 -11.08 17.66 0.76
N ASN A 131 -10.65 17.21 1.95
CA ASN A 131 -10.73 15.79 2.31
C ASN A 131 -12.17 15.25 2.36
N ALA A 132 -13.10 16.02 2.93
CA ALA A 132 -14.51 15.61 2.99
C ALA A 132 -15.13 15.47 1.60
N SER A 133 -14.72 16.27 0.59
CA SER A 133 -15.18 16.11 -0.79
C SER A 133 -14.96 14.68 -1.31
N PHE A 134 -13.77 14.12 -1.08
CA PHE A 134 -13.43 12.77 -1.50
C PHE A 134 -14.16 11.70 -0.68
N LEU A 135 -14.30 11.89 0.63
CA LEU A 135 -15.04 10.94 1.49
C LEU A 135 -16.53 10.90 1.15
N MET A 136 -17.13 12.02 0.75
CA MET A 136 -18.49 12.05 0.22
C MET A 136 -18.62 11.24 -1.08
N LEU A 137 -17.65 11.38 -1.99
CA LEU A 137 -17.59 10.56 -3.21
C LEU A 137 -17.48 9.07 -2.86
N HIS A 138 -16.59 8.68 -1.95
CA HIS A 138 -16.43 7.30 -1.51
C HIS A 138 -17.72 6.72 -0.94
N ALA A 139 -18.39 7.46 -0.05
CA ALA A 139 -19.67 7.06 0.53
C ALA A 139 -20.75 6.85 -0.54
N MET A 140 -20.88 7.78 -1.49
CA MET A 140 -21.84 7.66 -2.59
C MET A 140 -21.54 6.49 -3.52
N MET A 141 -20.26 6.25 -3.85
CA MET A 141 -19.85 5.13 -4.69
C MET A 141 -20.13 3.79 -4.01
N PHE A 142 -19.78 3.66 -2.72
CA PHE A 142 -19.99 2.44 -1.96
C PHE A 142 -21.49 2.13 -1.79
N SER A 143 -22.30 3.13 -1.43
CA SER A 143 -23.77 2.99 -1.38
C SER A 143 -24.37 2.57 -2.72
N SER A 144 -23.86 3.13 -3.83
CA SER A 144 -24.30 2.77 -5.18
C SER A 144 -23.93 1.34 -5.52
N LEU A 145 -22.74 0.88 -5.12
CA LEU A 145 -22.30 -0.49 -5.29
C LEU A 145 -23.16 -1.47 -4.47
N LEU A 146 -23.45 -1.17 -3.21
CA LEU A 146 -24.32 -2.01 -2.37
C LEU A 146 -25.74 -2.10 -2.95
N LEU A 147 -26.27 -0.98 -3.45
CA LEU A 147 -27.56 -0.97 -4.13
C LEU A 147 -27.54 -1.82 -5.40
N LEU A 148 -26.51 -1.68 -6.24
CA LEU A 148 -26.34 -2.48 -7.45
C LEU A 148 -26.23 -3.98 -7.12
N ALA A 149 -25.48 -4.33 -6.07
CA ALA A 149 -25.32 -5.69 -5.60
C ALA A 149 -26.66 -6.27 -5.12
N PHE A 150 -27.42 -5.49 -4.35
CA PHE A 150 -28.77 -5.86 -3.92
C PHE A 150 -29.72 -6.04 -5.12
N ARG A 151 -29.72 -5.13 -6.09
CA ARG A 151 -30.57 -5.23 -7.28
C ARG A 151 -30.21 -6.41 -8.17
N THR A 152 -28.95 -6.85 -8.16
CA THR A 152 -28.46 -7.93 -9.03
C THR A 152 -28.60 -9.30 -8.40
N TYR A 153 -28.22 -9.45 -7.13
CA TYR A 153 -28.18 -10.73 -6.44
C TYR A 153 -28.95 -10.75 -5.11
N GLY A 154 -29.56 -9.66 -4.66
CA GLY A 154 -30.24 -9.57 -3.37
C GLY A 154 -29.26 -9.48 -2.20
N ALA A 155 -29.67 -9.96 -1.02
CA ALA A 155 -28.86 -9.92 0.20
C ALA A 155 -27.49 -10.61 0.05
N ARG A 156 -27.40 -11.69 -0.73
CA ARG A 156 -26.12 -12.38 -1.02
C ARG A 156 -25.14 -11.52 -1.82
N GLY A 157 -25.63 -10.64 -2.70
CA GLY A 157 -24.77 -9.69 -3.43
C GLY A 157 -24.19 -8.65 -2.48
N VAL A 158 -25.04 -8.09 -1.61
CA VAL A 158 -24.61 -7.18 -0.54
C VAL A 158 -23.59 -7.84 0.37
N ALA A 159 -23.87 -9.07 0.81
CA ALA A 159 -22.94 -9.85 1.63
C ALA A 159 -21.60 -10.08 0.92
N ALA A 160 -21.61 -10.40 -0.37
CA ALA A 160 -20.37 -10.60 -1.14
C ALA A 160 -19.51 -9.32 -1.21
N VAL A 161 -20.14 -8.16 -1.47
CA VAL A 161 -19.43 -6.87 -1.45
C VAL A 161 -18.92 -6.54 -0.05
N MET A 162 -19.74 -6.71 0.99
CA MET A 162 -19.34 -6.44 2.37
C MET A 162 -18.20 -7.34 2.84
N ILE A 163 -18.25 -8.64 2.53
CA ILE A 163 -17.16 -9.58 2.82
C ILE A 163 -15.89 -9.13 2.12
N LEU A 164 -15.97 -8.81 0.83
CA LEU A 164 -14.80 -8.39 0.07
C LEU A 164 -14.22 -7.07 0.61
N THR A 165 -15.05 -6.11 0.99
CA THR A 165 -14.60 -4.82 1.53
C THR A 165 -13.99 -4.98 2.94
N LEU A 166 -14.66 -5.68 3.85
CA LEU A 166 -14.21 -5.79 5.25
C LEU A 166 -13.11 -6.82 5.49
N ALA A 167 -13.05 -7.85 4.64
CA ALA A 167 -12.13 -8.97 4.77
C ALA A 167 -10.99 -8.92 3.73
N SER A 168 -10.69 -7.77 3.14
CA SER A 168 -9.52 -7.61 2.25
C SER A 168 -8.74 -6.32 2.53
N PRO A 169 -7.55 -6.14 1.93
CA PRO A 169 -6.73 -4.95 2.14
C PRO A 169 -7.38 -3.64 1.69
N ILE A 170 -8.40 -3.69 0.82
CA ILE A 170 -9.10 -2.48 0.35
C ILE A 170 -9.77 -1.70 1.48
N PHE A 171 -10.04 -2.35 2.62
CA PHE A 171 -10.60 -1.69 3.80
C PHE A 171 -9.74 -0.49 4.25
N TRP A 172 -8.42 -0.58 4.10
CA TRP A 172 -7.51 0.51 4.47
C TRP A 172 -7.71 1.78 3.62
N PHE A 173 -8.13 1.64 2.37
CA PHE A 173 -8.31 2.75 1.42
C PHE A 173 -9.62 3.52 1.58
N VAL A 174 -10.56 3.03 2.39
CA VAL A 174 -11.92 3.62 2.46
C VAL A 174 -11.91 5.11 2.83
N ASN A 175 -10.92 5.55 3.62
CA ASN A 175 -10.76 6.94 4.05
C ASN A 175 -9.57 7.67 3.40
N LYS A 176 -8.88 7.06 2.44
CA LYS A 176 -7.69 7.65 1.81
C LYS A 176 -8.08 8.37 0.54
N VAL A 177 -7.56 9.56 0.32
CA VAL A 177 -7.70 10.27 -0.96
C VAL A 177 -6.76 9.63 -1.97
N HIS A 178 -7.24 8.55 -2.58
CA HIS A 178 -6.53 7.73 -3.53
C HIS A 178 -7.54 6.95 -4.40
N THR A 179 -7.14 6.59 -5.62
CA THR A 179 -8.03 6.02 -6.65
C THR A 179 -8.32 4.53 -6.47
N GLU A 180 -7.68 3.85 -5.52
CA GLU A 180 -7.88 2.41 -5.33
C GLU A 180 -9.31 2.06 -4.94
N PHE A 181 -9.91 2.81 -4.00
CA PHE A 181 -11.29 2.56 -3.58
C PHE A 181 -12.30 2.89 -4.70
N PHE A 182 -12.01 3.92 -5.49
CA PHE A 182 -12.76 4.28 -6.70
C PHE A 182 -12.74 3.13 -7.72
N THR A 183 -11.55 2.59 -8.00
CA THR A 183 -11.33 1.48 -8.95
C THR A 183 -11.98 0.19 -8.46
N PHE A 184 -11.86 -0.10 -7.16
CA PHE A 184 -12.54 -1.23 -6.52
C PHE A 184 -14.05 -1.16 -6.72
N CYS A 185 -14.68 0.00 -6.44
CA CYS A 185 -16.11 0.14 -6.54
C CYS A 185 -16.62 -0.06 -7.98
N LEU A 186 -15.95 0.54 -8.95
CA LEU A 186 -16.32 0.44 -10.36
C LEU A 186 -16.03 -0.95 -10.95
N GLY A 187 -14.90 -1.57 -10.59
CA GLY A 187 -14.58 -2.95 -10.97
C GLY A 187 -15.61 -3.95 -10.44
N CYS A 188 -16.00 -3.81 -9.17
CA CYS A 188 -17.06 -4.62 -8.58
C CYS A 188 -18.40 -4.40 -9.30
N GLY A 189 -18.73 -3.16 -9.64
CA GLY A 189 -19.92 -2.83 -10.43
C GLY A 189 -19.91 -3.51 -11.81
N ALA A 190 -18.77 -3.48 -12.51
CA ALA A 190 -18.61 -4.13 -13.81
C ALA A 190 -18.80 -5.66 -13.72
N VAL A 191 -18.26 -6.30 -12.69
CA VAL A 191 -18.43 -7.75 -12.44
C VAL A 191 -19.90 -8.09 -12.15
N LEU A 192 -20.58 -7.31 -11.31
CA LEU A 192 -22.01 -7.50 -11.01
C LEU A 192 -22.87 -7.36 -12.27
N LEU A 193 -22.68 -6.30 -13.05
CA LEU A 193 -23.42 -6.04 -14.30
C LEU A 193 -23.14 -7.10 -15.37
N THR A 194 -21.90 -7.58 -15.45
CA THR A 194 -21.53 -8.71 -16.32
C THR A 194 -22.28 -9.98 -15.93
N GLY A 195 -22.35 -10.28 -14.64
CA GLY A 195 -23.16 -11.39 -14.11
C GLY A 195 -24.66 -11.24 -14.38
N ARG A 196 -25.15 -9.99 -14.53
CA ARG A 196 -26.52 -9.65 -14.95
C ARG A 196 -26.72 -9.64 -16.48
N ARG A 197 -25.70 -10.00 -17.27
CA ARG A 197 -25.69 -9.95 -18.75
C ARG A 197 -25.92 -8.55 -19.33
N GLN A 198 -25.37 -7.53 -18.68
CA GLN A 198 -25.38 -6.14 -19.15
C GLN A 198 -23.96 -5.66 -19.47
N PRO A 199 -23.26 -6.29 -20.43
CA PRO A 199 -21.86 -5.98 -20.72
C PRO A 199 -21.63 -4.53 -21.18
N GLY A 200 -22.57 -3.89 -21.87
CA GLY A 200 -22.44 -2.48 -22.22
C GLY A 200 -22.33 -1.57 -20.99
N TRP A 201 -23.19 -1.75 -19.98
CA TRP A 201 -23.10 -0.95 -18.75
C TRP A 201 -21.92 -1.35 -17.86
N ALA A 202 -21.51 -2.62 -17.89
CA ALA A 202 -20.26 -3.04 -17.27
C ALA A 202 -19.05 -2.36 -17.92
N ALA A 203 -19.07 -2.16 -19.24
CA ALA A 203 -18.04 -1.40 -19.96
C ALA A 203 -17.98 0.06 -19.50
N VAL A 204 -19.12 0.70 -19.25
CA VAL A 204 -19.16 2.08 -18.70
C VAL A 204 -18.47 2.15 -17.34
N CYS A 205 -18.68 1.17 -16.46
CA CYS A 205 -17.97 1.12 -15.17
C CYS A 205 -16.45 1.01 -15.36
N LEU A 206 -15.98 0.13 -16.24
CA LEU A 206 -14.54 -0.02 -16.52
C LEU A 206 -13.96 1.19 -17.27
N ALA A 207 -14.71 1.82 -18.15
CA ALA A 207 -14.33 3.05 -18.86
C ALA A 207 -14.21 4.23 -17.90
N LEU A 208 -15.10 4.33 -16.91
CA LEU A 208 -14.97 5.32 -15.85
C LEU A 208 -13.75 5.01 -14.97
N ALA A 209 -13.52 3.75 -14.63
CA ALA A 209 -12.32 3.34 -13.88
C ALA A 209 -11.03 3.63 -14.66
N SER A 210 -11.07 3.52 -16.00
CA SER A 210 -9.92 3.80 -16.85
C SER A 210 -9.52 5.26 -16.92
N THR A 211 -10.38 6.17 -16.46
CA THR A 211 -10.02 7.58 -16.29
C THR A 211 -8.97 7.79 -15.21
N GLN A 212 -8.71 6.78 -14.38
CA GLN A 212 -7.63 6.78 -13.40
C GLN A 212 -6.60 5.68 -13.70
N ASN A 213 -7.07 4.53 -14.21
CA ASN A 213 -6.24 3.36 -14.47
C ASN A 213 -6.38 2.89 -15.93
N ILE A 214 -5.58 3.45 -16.83
CA ILE A 214 -5.73 3.33 -18.29
C ILE A 214 -5.81 1.88 -18.81
N SER A 215 -5.20 0.92 -18.11
CA SER A 215 -5.26 -0.51 -18.41
C SER A 215 -6.68 -1.08 -18.48
N LEU A 216 -7.65 -0.45 -17.80
CA LEU A 216 -9.06 -0.85 -17.78
C LEU A 216 -9.83 -0.45 -19.04
N ALA A 217 -9.27 0.39 -19.91
CA ALA A 217 -9.89 0.81 -21.16
C ALA A 217 -10.06 -0.37 -22.14
N ALA A 218 -9.07 -1.27 -22.21
CA ALA A 218 -9.12 -2.42 -23.11
C ALA A 218 -10.18 -3.46 -22.67
N PRO A 219 -10.26 -3.88 -21.40
CA PRO A 219 -11.41 -4.66 -20.88
C PRO A 219 -12.77 -3.99 -21.13
N ALA A 220 -12.88 -2.67 -21.03
CA ALA A 220 -14.10 -1.94 -21.38
C ALA A 220 -14.46 -2.12 -22.87
N GLY A 221 -13.49 -1.95 -23.77
CA GLY A 221 -13.67 -2.18 -25.21
C GLY A 221 -14.10 -3.61 -25.56
N VAL A 222 -13.52 -4.61 -24.89
CA VAL A 222 -13.92 -6.02 -25.03
C VAL A 222 -15.38 -6.22 -24.64
N LEU A 223 -15.85 -5.57 -23.56
CA LEU A 223 -17.24 -5.66 -23.13
C LEU A 223 -18.21 -4.92 -24.07
N VAL A 224 -17.81 -3.79 -24.67
CA VAL A 224 -18.60 -3.12 -25.73
C VAL A 224 -18.76 -4.06 -26.93
N LEU A 225 -17.68 -4.71 -27.37
CA LEU A 225 -17.76 -5.69 -28.45
C LEU A 225 -18.65 -6.89 -28.06
N ALA A 226 -18.52 -7.40 -26.83
CA ALA A 226 -19.38 -8.47 -26.33
C ALA A 226 -20.86 -8.08 -26.34
N ASP A 227 -21.19 -6.84 -25.95
CA ASP A 227 -22.55 -6.29 -25.98
C ASP A 227 -23.10 -6.23 -27.41
N PHE A 228 -22.31 -5.74 -28.36
CA PHE A 228 -22.65 -5.75 -29.79
C PHE A 228 -22.95 -7.16 -30.28
N LEU A 229 -22.02 -8.10 -30.08
CA LEU A 229 -22.13 -9.47 -30.57
C LEU A 229 -23.34 -10.19 -29.97
N MET A 230 -23.63 -9.97 -28.68
CA MET A 230 -24.81 -10.53 -28.02
C MET A 230 -26.10 -9.99 -28.63
N LYS A 231 -26.19 -8.68 -28.91
CA LYS A 231 -27.38 -8.07 -29.51
C LYS A 231 -27.53 -8.43 -30.99
N TRP A 232 -26.43 -8.49 -31.75
CA TRP A 232 -26.44 -8.91 -33.14
C TRP A 232 -26.85 -10.38 -33.30
N ARG A 233 -26.44 -11.27 -32.39
CA ARG A 233 -26.96 -12.66 -32.40
C ARG A 233 -28.45 -12.76 -32.13
N ALA A 234 -29.04 -11.77 -31.45
CA ALA A 234 -30.45 -11.74 -31.10
C ALA A 234 -31.32 -10.92 -32.07
N SER A 235 -30.72 -10.12 -32.97
CA SER A 235 -31.44 -9.12 -33.79
C SER A 235 -30.65 -8.71 -35.05
N SER A 236 -31.19 -7.81 -35.87
CA SER A 236 -30.46 -7.28 -37.03
C SER A 236 -29.33 -6.32 -36.62
N ILE A 237 -28.31 -6.16 -37.46
CA ILE A 237 -27.18 -5.24 -37.19
C ILE A 237 -27.66 -3.82 -36.81
N PRO A 238 -28.61 -3.18 -37.53
CA PRO A 238 -29.07 -1.83 -37.15
C PRO A 238 -29.74 -1.78 -35.77
N GLN A 239 -30.48 -2.82 -35.39
CA GLN A 239 -31.11 -2.89 -34.06
C GLN A 239 -30.06 -3.12 -32.96
N ALA A 240 -29.07 -3.97 -33.22
CA ALA A 240 -27.96 -4.20 -32.31
C ALA A 240 -27.15 -2.91 -32.07
N LEU A 241 -26.83 -2.16 -33.13
CA LEU A 241 -26.15 -0.87 -33.04
C LEU A 241 -26.95 0.14 -32.20
N ARG A 242 -28.26 0.30 -32.46
CA ARG A 242 -29.11 1.19 -31.65
C ARG A 242 -29.15 0.77 -30.18
N GLY A 243 -29.25 -0.53 -29.91
CA GLY A 243 -29.33 -1.06 -28.56
C GLY A 243 -28.03 -0.94 -27.75
N MET A 244 -26.86 -0.99 -28.40
CA MET A 244 -25.56 -0.82 -27.74
C MET A 244 -25.10 0.63 -27.66
N MET A 245 -25.67 1.53 -28.47
CA MET A 245 -25.15 2.88 -28.68
C MET A 245 -25.00 3.68 -27.38
N PRO A 246 -25.98 3.75 -26.46
CA PRO A 246 -25.81 4.56 -25.25
C PRO A 246 -24.60 4.17 -24.38
N PRO A 247 -24.44 2.90 -23.93
CA PRO A 247 -23.26 2.51 -23.17
C PRO A 247 -21.96 2.56 -23.98
N ALA A 248 -22.00 2.26 -25.28
CA ALA A 248 -20.82 2.31 -26.14
C ALA A 248 -20.27 3.74 -26.29
N VAL A 249 -21.15 4.70 -26.60
CA VAL A 249 -20.78 6.12 -26.72
C VAL A 249 -20.23 6.65 -25.39
N LEU A 250 -20.92 6.37 -24.28
CA LEU A 250 -20.45 6.81 -22.97
C LEU A 250 -19.08 6.21 -22.61
N SER A 251 -18.87 4.92 -22.90
CA SER A 251 -17.57 4.27 -22.68
C SER A 251 -16.47 4.90 -23.53
N CYS A 252 -16.74 5.15 -24.82
CA CYS A 252 -15.79 5.82 -25.71
C CYS A 252 -15.44 7.23 -25.23
N CYS A 253 -16.43 8.04 -24.83
CA CYS A 253 -16.20 9.38 -24.31
C CYS A 253 -15.31 9.35 -23.06
N LEU A 254 -15.56 8.43 -22.13
CA LEU A 254 -14.78 8.30 -20.89
C LEU A 254 -13.34 7.84 -21.15
N VAL A 255 -13.15 6.82 -22.01
CA VAL A 255 -11.81 6.30 -22.35
C VAL A 255 -10.98 7.35 -23.08
N LEU A 256 -11.58 8.12 -23.99
CA LEU A 256 -10.86 9.11 -24.80
C LEU A 256 -10.67 10.46 -24.09
N LEU A 257 -11.34 10.69 -22.97
CA LEU A 257 -11.35 11.98 -22.29
C LEU A 257 -9.95 12.49 -21.96
N HIS A 258 -9.16 11.69 -21.23
CA HIS A 258 -7.80 12.08 -20.86
C HIS A 258 -6.84 12.05 -22.05
N PRO A 259 -6.81 11.01 -22.91
CA PRO A 259 -5.97 11.02 -24.10
C PRO A 259 -6.14 12.25 -24.98
N ILE A 260 -7.39 12.69 -25.23
CA ILE A 260 -7.66 13.92 -25.99
C ILE A 260 -7.14 15.15 -25.25
N TYR A 261 -7.40 15.25 -23.95
CA TYR A 261 -6.97 16.38 -23.12
C TYR A 261 -5.44 16.56 -23.14
N TYR A 262 -4.69 15.50 -22.83
CA TYR A 262 -3.22 15.58 -22.79
C TYR A 262 -2.61 15.70 -24.19
N PHE A 263 -3.25 15.14 -25.23
CA PHE A 263 -2.77 15.32 -26.59
C PHE A 263 -2.89 16.79 -27.03
N ILE A 264 -4.00 17.45 -26.71
CA ILE A 264 -4.18 18.88 -27.01
C ILE A 264 -3.19 19.75 -26.24
N ARG A 265 -2.92 19.44 -24.97
CA ARG A 265 -2.03 20.26 -24.12
C ARG A 265 -0.56 19.99 -24.36
N HIS A 266 -0.16 18.72 -24.38
CA HIS A 266 1.24 18.30 -24.32
C HIS A 266 1.70 17.49 -25.55
N GLY A 267 0.81 17.21 -26.50
CA GLY A 267 1.14 16.44 -27.71
C GLY A 267 1.30 14.93 -27.48
N ALA A 268 1.00 14.42 -26.28
CA ALA A 268 1.03 13.00 -25.95
C ALA A 268 -0.30 12.51 -25.39
N ILE A 269 -0.59 11.21 -25.58
CA ILE A 269 -1.88 10.61 -25.20
C ILE A 269 -2.00 10.27 -23.71
N THR A 270 -0.93 10.46 -22.92
CA THR A 270 -0.90 10.14 -21.49
C THR A 270 0.21 10.95 -20.81
N PRO A 271 -0.04 11.53 -19.63
CA PRO A 271 0.99 12.22 -18.86
C PRO A 271 2.04 11.26 -18.31
N GLN A 272 1.71 9.98 -18.09
CA GLN A 272 2.63 8.98 -17.57
C GLN A 272 3.81 8.70 -18.50
N LEU A 273 3.62 8.71 -19.82
CA LEU A 273 4.74 8.56 -20.76
C LEU A 273 5.60 9.83 -20.84
N ILE A 274 5.03 11.01 -20.57
CA ILE A 274 5.77 12.27 -20.54
C ILE A 274 6.61 12.36 -19.25
N ALA A 275 6.01 12.00 -18.12
CA ALA A 275 6.61 12.11 -16.79
C ALA A 275 7.53 10.93 -16.43
N GLY A 276 7.61 9.89 -17.27
CA GLY A 276 8.46 8.71 -17.03
C GLY A 276 7.86 7.70 -16.02
N GLY A 277 6.55 7.74 -15.76
CA GLY A 277 5.88 6.81 -14.85
C GLY A 277 5.67 5.39 -15.40
N ALA A 278 5.93 5.16 -16.69
CA ALA A 278 5.87 3.85 -17.33
C ALA A 278 6.82 3.75 -18.53
N SER A 279 7.40 2.56 -18.76
CA SER A 279 8.22 2.25 -19.93
C SER A 279 7.76 0.98 -20.64
N THR A 280 7.77 1.00 -21.98
CA THR A 280 7.46 -0.19 -22.78
C THR A 280 8.60 -1.20 -22.83
N ASP A 281 9.84 -0.76 -22.53
CA ASP A 281 11.04 -1.59 -22.65
C ASP A 281 11.19 -2.57 -21.49
N SER A 282 10.54 -2.26 -20.35
CA SER A 282 10.59 -3.02 -19.11
C SER A 282 9.38 -3.96 -18.94
N ALA A 283 8.48 -4.00 -19.94
CA ALA A 283 7.23 -4.77 -19.90
C ALA A 283 7.45 -6.27 -20.09
N GLY A 284 6.79 -7.08 -19.25
CA GLY A 284 6.88 -8.54 -19.31
C GLY A 284 5.84 -9.21 -18.41
N ILE A 285 5.16 -10.24 -18.93
CA ILE A 285 4.08 -10.93 -18.20
C ILE A 285 4.56 -11.46 -16.85
N ILE A 286 5.78 -12.01 -16.78
CA ILE A 286 6.38 -12.52 -15.54
C ILE A 286 6.53 -11.39 -14.50
N ARG A 287 7.02 -10.22 -14.91
CA ARG A 287 7.13 -9.03 -14.04
C ARG A 287 5.75 -8.60 -13.52
N GLY A 288 4.71 -8.66 -14.35
CA GLY A 288 3.34 -8.36 -13.91
C GLY A 288 2.79 -9.32 -12.84
N THR A 289 3.25 -10.57 -12.80
CA THR A 289 2.77 -11.55 -11.80
C THR A 289 3.23 -11.27 -10.37
N VAL A 290 4.21 -10.39 -10.18
CA VAL A 290 4.72 -9.93 -8.88
C VAL A 290 3.59 -9.39 -8.01
N PHE A 291 2.66 -8.61 -8.57
CA PHE A 291 1.51 -8.06 -7.84
C PHE A 291 0.51 -9.12 -7.32
N LEU A 292 0.63 -10.37 -7.77
CA LEU A 292 -0.20 -11.48 -7.28
C LEU A 292 0.57 -12.40 -6.34
N PHE A 293 1.84 -12.70 -6.64
CA PHE A 293 2.56 -13.81 -6.01
C PHE A 293 3.83 -13.44 -5.26
N ASP A 294 4.35 -12.22 -5.43
CA ASP A 294 5.53 -11.79 -4.70
C ASP A 294 5.28 -11.80 -3.18
N PRO A 295 6.17 -12.39 -2.35
CA PRO A 295 5.95 -12.46 -0.91
C PRO A 295 5.82 -11.09 -0.23
N ASP A 296 6.48 -10.04 -0.72
CA ASP A 296 6.37 -8.69 -0.17
C ASP A 296 5.14 -7.97 -0.72
N VAL A 297 5.08 -7.77 -2.03
CA VAL A 297 4.08 -6.86 -2.63
C VAL A 297 2.84 -7.57 -3.17
N GLY A 298 2.86 -8.89 -3.26
CA GLY A 298 1.82 -9.68 -3.90
C GLY A 298 0.55 -9.82 -3.08
N LEU A 299 -0.59 -9.88 -3.79
CA LEU A 299 -1.91 -10.03 -3.18
C LEU A 299 -2.06 -11.35 -2.42
N PHE A 300 -1.71 -12.50 -2.99
CA PHE A 300 -2.01 -13.81 -2.38
C PHE A 300 -1.20 -14.13 -1.12
N PRO A 301 0.12 -13.85 -1.04
CA PRO A 301 0.91 -14.10 0.17
C PRO A 301 0.44 -13.26 1.36
N ASN A 302 -0.09 -12.06 1.09
CA ASN A 302 -0.48 -11.09 2.10
C ASN A 302 -2.00 -11.04 2.35
N TRP A 303 -2.81 -11.63 1.46
CA TRP A 303 -4.25 -11.84 1.64
C TRP A 303 -4.64 -13.32 1.45
N PRO A 304 -4.32 -14.21 2.41
CA PRO A 304 -4.54 -15.65 2.28
C PRO A 304 -6.01 -16.05 2.05
N LEU A 305 -6.96 -15.23 2.52
CA LEU A 305 -8.38 -15.45 2.26
C LEU A 305 -8.68 -15.50 0.76
N GLY A 306 -8.00 -14.69 -0.06
CA GLY A 306 -8.11 -14.75 -1.52
C GLY A 306 -7.78 -16.14 -2.06
N ALA A 307 -6.65 -16.72 -1.66
CA ALA A 307 -6.26 -18.07 -2.11
C ALA A 307 -7.31 -19.14 -1.69
N LEU A 308 -7.82 -19.05 -0.46
CA LEU A 308 -8.87 -19.94 0.04
C LEU A 308 -10.17 -19.78 -0.75
N LEU A 309 -10.57 -18.56 -1.11
CA LEU A 309 -11.76 -18.29 -1.91
C LEU A 309 -11.65 -18.86 -3.33
N VAL A 310 -10.47 -18.77 -3.96
CA VAL A 310 -10.21 -19.40 -5.27
C VAL A 310 -10.35 -20.92 -5.17
N LEU A 311 -9.69 -21.55 -4.20
CA LEU A 311 -9.76 -22.99 -3.98
C LEU A 311 -11.20 -23.46 -3.73
N ALA A 312 -11.90 -22.78 -2.84
CA ALA A 312 -13.28 -23.09 -2.51
C ALA A 312 -14.21 -22.92 -3.73
N PHE A 313 -14.00 -21.87 -4.54
CA PHE A 313 -14.74 -21.68 -5.78
C PHE A 313 -14.50 -22.80 -6.80
N LEU A 314 -13.25 -23.24 -7.00
CA LEU A 314 -12.92 -24.33 -7.92
C LEU A 314 -13.63 -25.64 -7.51
N LEU A 315 -13.69 -25.93 -6.22
CA LEU A 315 -14.41 -27.08 -5.67
C LEU A 315 -15.92 -26.98 -5.91
N VAL A 316 -16.52 -25.80 -5.72
CA VAL A 316 -17.96 -25.57 -5.98
C VAL A 316 -18.29 -25.62 -7.46
N ARG A 317 -17.47 -25.00 -8.33
CA ARG A 317 -17.71 -24.92 -9.78
C ARG A 317 -17.71 -26.29 -10.44
N ARG A 318 -16.85 -27.22 -10.00
CA ARG A 318 -16.85 -28.61 -10.51
C ARG A 318 -18.22 -29.29 -10.37
N ALA A 319 -19.08 -28.79 -9.47
CA ALA A 319 -20.42 -29.33 -9.23
C ALA A 319 -21.55 -28.65 -10.03
N ARG A 320 -21.32 -27.55 -10.76
CA ARG A 320 -22.38 -26.81 -11.49
C ARG A 320 -21.87 -26.19 -12.80
N THR A 321 -22.46 -26.55 -13.93
CA THR A 321 -22.27 -25.87 -15.22
C THR A 321 -23.25 -24.71 -15.36
N ASP A 322 -22.74 -23.46 -15.40
CA ASP A 322 -23.54 -22.24 -15.59
C ASP A 322 -23.28 -21.63 -16.99
N TYR A 323 -24.37 -21.32 -17.70
CA TYR A 323 -24.39 -20.68 -19.02
C TYR A 323 -23.85 -19.23 -19.01
N ARG A 324 -23.69 -18.60 -17.84
CA ARG A 324 -23.08 -17.27 -17.66
C ARG A 324 -21.55 -17.29 -17.76
N ALA A 325 -20.95 -18.48 -17.69
CA ALA A 325 -19.51 -18.65 -17.66
C ALA A 325 -18.74 -18.00 -18.82
N PRO A 326 -19.20 -17.99 -20.09
CA PRO A 326 -18.41 -17.44 -21.19
C PRO A 326 -18.16 -15.93 -21.07
N LEU A 327 -19.21 -15.13 -20.81
CA LEU A 327 -19.06 -13.67 -20.71
C LEU A 327 -18.21 -13.27 -19.50
N MET A 328 -18.43 -13.93 -18.36
CA MET A 328 -17.61 -13.70 -17.17
C MET A 328 -16.15 -14.11 -17.41
N MET A 329 -15.91 -15.23 -18.12
CA MET A 329 -14.57 -15.66 -18.48
C MET A 329 -13.90 -14.66 -19.44
N THR A 330 -14.64 -14.12 -20.41
CA THR A 330 -14.14 -13.04 -21.28
C THR A 330 -13.72 -11.82 -20.46
N LEU A 331 -14.54 -11.39 -19.49
CA LEU A 331 -14.16 -10.33 -18.56
C LEU A 331 -12.89 -10.69 -17.79
N VAL A 332 -12.86 -11.82 -17.10
CA VAL A 332 -11.70 -12.23 -16.27
C VAL A 332 -10.41 -12.33 -17.09
N ILE A 333 -10.45 -12.99 -18.25
CA ILE A 333 -9.28 -13.15 -19.12
C ILE A 333 -8.79 -11.79 -19.62
N SER A 334 -9.69 -10.95 -20.15
CA SER A 334 -9.30 -9.62 -20.63
C SER A 334 -8.78 -8.74 -19.48
N TYR A 335 -9.43 -8.77 -18.32
CA TYR A 335 -9.03 -8.03 -17.14
C TYR A 335 -7.62 -8.44 -16.68
N LEU A 336 -7.34 -9.73 -16.56
CA LEU A 336 -6.01 -10.22 -16.16
C LEU A 336 -4.96 -9.88 -17.21
N ALA A 337 -5.23 -10.15 -18.49
CA ALA A 337 -4.26 -9.96 -19.56
C ALA A 337 -3.81 -8.49 -19.69
N PHE A 338 -4.75 -7.55 -19.74
CA PHE A 338 -4.42 -6.14 -19.94
C PHE A 338 -3.87 -5.47 -18.68
N ASN A 339 -4.38 -5.79 -17.48
CA ASN A 339 -3.85 -5.20 -16.25
C ASN A 339 -2.46 -5.74 -15.93
N LEU A 340 -2.20 -7.06 -16.01
CA LEU A 340 -0.87 -7.61 -15.74
C LEU A 340 0.17 -7.07 -16.73
N TYR A 341 -0.21 -6.93 -18.00
CA TYR A 341 0.67 -6.33 -19.01
C TYR A 341 0.97 -4.86 -18.69
N ALA A 342 -0.05 -4.04 -18.46
CA ALA A 342 0.15 -2.61 -18.17
C ALA A 342 0.93 -2.39 -16.86
N GLN A 343 0.63 -3.16 -15.81
CA GLN A 343 1.34 -3.08 -14.54
C GLN A 343 2.79 -3.55 -14.67
N SER A 344 3.11 -4.46 -15.60
CA SER A 344 4.50 -4.84 -15.85
C SER A 344 5.36 -3.73 -16.47
N ALA A 345 4.72 -2.71 -17.05
CA ALA A 345 5.37 -1.54 -17.63
C ALA A 345 5.57 -0.39 -16.62
N THR A 346 5.15 -0.57 -15.36
CA THR A 346 5.39 0.44 -14.32
C THR A 346 6.87 0.46 -13.93
N GLU A 347 7.41 1.65 -13.70
CA GLU A 347 8.80 1.80 -13.27
C GLU A 347 8.96 1.63 -11.75
N ASN A 348 7.92 1.92 -10.97
CA ASN A 348 7.87 1.70 -9.53
C ASN A 348 7.04 0.43 -9.21
N VAL A 349 7.72 -0.70 -9.05
CA VAL A 349 7.09 -1.99 -8.74
C VAL A 349 6.82 -2.16 -7.25
N ASN A 350 7.62 -1.53 -6.36
CA ASN A 350 7.30 -1.45 -4.93
C ASN A 350 6.28 -0.32 -4.63
N ALA A 351 5.42 -0.01 -5.61
CA ALA A 351 4.46 1.07 -5.55
C ALA A 351 3.68 1.06 -4.24
N GLY A 352 3.90 2.14 -3.50
CA GLY A 352 3.44 2.33 -2.14
C GLY A 352 1.95 2.62 -2.00
N ALA A 353 1.61 3.50 -1.06
CA ALA A 353 0.23 3.87 -0.73
C ALA A 353 -0.60 2.75 -0.12
N THR A 354 -0.01 1.75 0.54
CA THR A 354 -0.75 0.65 1.17
C THR A 354 0.08 0.02 2.30
N VAL A 355 -0.58 -0.76 3.15
CA VAL A 355 0.08 -1.57 4.18
C VAL A 355 0.48 -2.90 3.54
N ASP A 356 1.78 -3.17 3.47
CA ASP A 356 2.37 -4.42 2.97
C ASP A 356 2.20 -4.63 1.44
N VAL A 357 0.97 -4.86 0.97
CA VAL A 357 0.64 -5.22 -0.43
C VAL A 357 0.84 -4.04 -1.37
N ALA A 358 1.23 -4.24 -2.62
CA ALA A 358 1.20 -3.18 -3.63
C ALA A 358 -0.24 -2.87 -4.08
N ARG A 359 -0.52 -1.59 -4.30
CA ARG A 359 -1.86 -1.07 -4.65
C ARG A 359 -2.46 -1.72 -5.90
N TYR A 360 -1.61 -2.01 -6.88
CA TYR A 360 -1.98 -2.67 -8.14
C TYR A 360 -2.59 -4.07 -7.96
N GLY A 361 -2.23 -4.77 -6.88
CA GLY A 361 -2.82 -6.05 -6.51
C GLY A 361 -4.31 -5.93 -6.15
N LEU A 362 -4.76 -4.77 -5.69
CA LEU A 362 -6.13 -4.56 -5.20
C LEU A 362 -7.17 -4.50 -6.32
N TRP A 363 -6.75 -4.20 -7.55
CA TRP A 363 -7.65 -4.12 -8.70
C TRP A 363 -8.33 -5.47 -8.98
N TYR A 364 -7.62 -6.56 -8.67
CA TYR A 364 -8.10 -7.92 -8.89
C TYR A 364 -9.14 -8.39 -7.87
N LEU A 365 -9.34 -7.67 -6.77
CA LEU A 365 -10.31 -8.03 -5.73
C LEU A 365 -11.73 -8.18 -6.28
N CYS A 366 -12.13 -7.33 -7.24
CA CYS A 366 -13.46 -7.38 -7.84
C CYS A 366 -13.79 -8.76 -8.48
N LEU A 367 -12.79 -9.49 -8.96
CA LEU A 367 -12.95 -10.79 -9.63
C LEU A 367 -13.36 -11.90 -8.65
N PHE A 368 -13.28 -11.67 -7.34
CA PHE A 368 -13.68 -12.64 -6.31
C PHE A 368 -15.20 -12.63 -6.05
N ILE A 369 -15.94 -11.59 -6.44
CA ILE A 369 -17.39 -11.48 -6.19
C ILE A 369 -18.16 -12.72 -6.66
N PRO A 370 -18.00 -13.23 -7.91
CA PRO A 370 -18.74 -14.39 -8.37
C PRO A 370 -18.42 -15.64 -7.56
N GLY A 371 -17.16 -15.78 -7.12
CA GLY A 371 -16.72 -16.87 -6.25
C GLY A 371 -17.38 -16.83 -4.88
N ILE A 372 -17.40 -15.65 -4.24
CA ILE A 372 -18.05 -15.45 -2.95
C ILE A 372 -19.55 -15.73 -3.04
N ILE A 373 -20.24 -15.23 -4.08
CA ILE A 373 -21.67 -15.50 -4.30
C ILE A 373 -21.92 -17.00 -4.48
N ALA A 374 -21.10 -17.67 -5.30
CA ALA A 374 -21.22 -19.11 -5.51
C ALA A 374 -21.01 -19.92 -4.22
N LEU A 375 -20.11 -19.47 -3.35
CA LEU A 375 -19.87 -20.07 -2.04
C LEU A 375 -21.03 -19.85 -1.08
N ILE A 376 -21.60 -18.64 -1.03
CA ILE A 376 -22.82 -18.35 -0.25
C ILE A 376 -23.96 -19.26 -0.73
N ASP A 377 -24.20 -19.34 -2.04
CA ASP A 377 -25.23 -20.20 -2.62
C ASP A 377 -24.99 -21.69 -2.33
N ALA A 378 -23.72 -22.12 -2.31
CA ALA A 378 -23.36 -23.48 -1.95
C ALA A 378 -23.65 -23.75 -0.47
N LEU A 379 -23.21 -22.88 0.44
CA LEU A 379 -23.42 -23.03 1.89
C LEU A 379 -24.89 -22.96 2.29
N MET A 380 -25.69 -22.13 1.61
CA MET A 380 -27.13 -22.03 1.85
C MET A 380 -27.94 -23.21 1.28
N ALA A 381 -27.34 -24.07 0.46
CA ALA A 381 -28.04 -25.23 -0.08
C ALA A 381 -28.29 -26.29 1.01
N SER A 382 -29.51 -26.82 1.08
CA SER A 382 -30.00 -27.75 2.12
C SER A 382 -29.22 -29.07 2.28
N ARG A 383 -28.33 -29.38 1.35
CA ARG A 383 -27.51 -30.60 1.33
C ARG A 383 -26.26 -30.54 2.20
N HIS A 384 -25.87 -29.37 2.71
CA HIS A 384 -24.65 -29.21 3.50
C HIS A 384 -24.92 -29.34 5.01
N PRO A 385 -24.00 -29.95 5.77
CA PRO A 385 -24.18 -30.10 7.21
C PRO A 385 -24.14 -28.71 7.86
N ARG A 386 -25.03 -28.47 8.84
CA ARG A 386 -25.09 -27.19 9.58
C ARG A 386 -23.75 -26.80 10.21
N SER A 387 -22.91 -27.79 10.54
CA SER A 387 -21.55 -27.58 11.04
C SER A 387 -20.61 -26.90 10.04
N LEU A 388 -20.74 -27.19 8.73
CA LEU A 388 -19.91 -26.55 7.70
C LEU A 388 -20.27 -25.06 7.55
N VAL A 389 -21.56 -24.74 7.56
CA VAL A 389 -22.04 -23.35 7.54
C VAL A 389 -21.58 -22.62 8.79
N ALA A 390 -21.76 -23.23 9.97
CA ALA A 390 -21.30 -22.67 11.23
C ALA A 390 -19.78 -22.42 11.24
N MET A 391 -18.98 -23.37 10.76
CA MET A 391 -17.52 -23.22 10.66
C MET A 391 -17.13 -22.07 9.71
N ALA A 392 -17.77 -21.96 8.54
CA ALA A 392 -17.51 -20.86 7.61
C ALA A 392 -17.88 -19.50 8.22
N THR A 393 -19.03 -19.42 8.90
CA THR A 393 -19.48 -18.21 9.60
C THR A 393 -18.53 -17.83 10.74
N ILE A 394 -18.12 -18.78 11.58
CA ILE A 394 -17.16 -18.56 12.68
C ILE A 394 -15.81 -18.12 12.12
N GLY A 395 -15.30 -18.81 11.09
CA GLY A 395 -14.03 -18.46 10.44
C GLY A 395 -14.05 -17.02 9.91
N LEU A 396 -15.13 -16.62 9.24
CA LEU A 396 -15.29 -15.25 8.76
C LEU A 396 -15.43 -14.23 9.91
N ALA A 397 -16.19 -14.58 10.96
CA ALA A 397 -16.38 -13.74 12.14
C ALA A 397 -15.08 -13.51 12.93
N LEU A 398 -14.14 -14.46 12.89
CA LEU A 398 -12.80 -14.30 13.46
C LEU A 398 -11.85 -13.56 12.51
N TYR A 399 -11.95 -13.80 11.20
CA TYR A 399 -11.05 -13.21 10.21
C TYR A 399 -11.32 -11.72 9.97
N ILE A 400 -12.58 -11.27 9.92
CA ILE A 400 -12.91 -9.87 9.65
C ILE A 400 -12.27 -8.93 10.69
N PRO A 401 -12.40 -9.15 12.02
CA PRO A 401 -11.71 -8.32 13.02
C PRO A 401 -10.19 -8.32 12.87
N TYR A 402 -9.59 -9.48 12.56
CA TYR A 402 -8.15 -9.58 12.27
C TYR A 402 -7.75 -8.73 11.04
N ASN A 403 -8.53 -8.79 9.97
CA ASN A 403 -8.28 -7.99 8.76
C ASN A 403 -8.45 -6.50 9.03
N ILE A 404 -9.50 -6.10 9.76
CA ILE A 404 -9.73 -4.70 10.17
C ILE A 404 -8.59 -4.19 11.04
N TYR A 405 -8.06 -5.01 11.96
CA TYR A 405 -6.89 -4.66 12.77
C TYR A 405 -5.63 -4.47 11.91
N THR A 406 -5.40 -5.38 10.94
CA THR A 406 -4.21 -5.36 10.08
C THR A 406 -4.24 -4.19 9.09
N TYR A 407 -5.38 -4.00 8.43
CA TYR A 407 -5.64 -2.97 7.41
C TYR A 407 -6.47 -1.82 7.98
N ASN A 408 -6.12 -1.40 9.20
CA ASN A 408 -6.81 -0.34 9.90
C ASN A 408 -6.64 1.02 9.17
N PRO A 409 -7.71 1.71 8.77
CA PRO A 409 -7.67 3.05 8.16
C PRO A 409 -6.87 4.12 8.94
N TRP A 410 -6.62 3.90 10.24
CA TRP A 410 -5.79 4.76 11.08
C TRP A 410 -4.28 4.53 10.92
N ARG A 411 -3.86 3.42 10.30
CA ARG A 411 -2.45 3.10 10.09
C ARG A 411 -1.90 3.91 8.92
N TYR A 412 -0.67 4.41 9.05
CA TYR A 412 0.10 4.98 7.95
C TYR A 412 0.48 3.91 6.92
N GLU A 413 0.83 4.33 5.71
CA GLU A 413 1.39 3.45 4.68
C GLU A 413 2.72 2.83 5.15
N ASP A 414 3.02 1.59 4.71
CA ASP A 414 4.22 0.86 5.12
C ASP A 414 4.80 0.07 3.94
N THR A 415 5.82 0.67 3.33
CA THR A 415 6.44 0.20 2.07
C THR A 415 7.93 -0.09 2.21
N GLY A 416 8.54 0.38 3.30
CA GLY A 416 9.96 0.23 3.58
C GLY A 416 10.31 -0.95 4.49
N THR A 417 9.33 -1.78 4.85
CA THR A 417 9.55 -2.98 5.67
C THR A 417 9.05 -4.25 4.99
N PRO A 418 9.73 -5.40 5.18
CA PRO A 418 9.35 -6.63 4.53
C PRO A 418 8.14 -7.25 5.21
N THR A 419 7.31 -7.95 4.46
CA THR A 419 6.10 -8.59 5.01
C THR A 419 6.45 -9.84 5.82
N ARG A 420 5.46 -10.38 6.55
CA ARG A 420 5.64 -11.66 7.25
C ARG A 420 5.91 -12.81 6.28
N ALA A 421 5.27 -12.80 5.11
CA ALA A 421 5.48 -13.81 4.07
C ALA A 421 6.89 -13.72 3.49
N SER A 422 7.38 -12.51 3.18
CA SER A 422 8.75 -12.31 2.71
C SER A 422 9.79 -12.73 3.74
N ARG A 423 9.67 -12.29 5.00
CA ARG A 423 10.58 -12.72 6.07
C ARG A 423 10.68 -14.24 6.20
N PHE A 424 9.54 -14.93 6.06
CA PHE A 424 9.52 -16.39 6.10
C PHE A 424 10.24 -17.00 4.90
N VAL A 425 9.89 -16.59 3.68
CA VAL A 425 10.50 -17.09 2.43
C VAL A 425 12.00 -16.77 2.41
N GLN A 426 12.38 -15.50 2.52
CA GLN A 426 13.78 -15.06 2.43
C GLN A 426 14.62 -15.56 3.61
N GLY A 427 14.04 -15.70 4.80
CA GLY A 427 14.75 -16.15 6.00
C GLY A 427 14.87 -17.67 6.14
N THR A 428 14.00 -18.46 5.50
CA THR A 428 13.95 -19.93 5.65
C THR A 428 14.29 -20.66 4.37
N LEU A 429 13.78 -20.17 3.24
CA LEU A 429 13.90 -20.75 1.91
C LEU A 429 14.43 -19.69 0.92
N PRO A 430 15.61 -19.10 1.14
CA PRO A 430 16.13 -18.01 0.31
C PRO A 430 16.24 -18.39 -1.18
N TRP A 431 16.47 -19.66 -1.49
CA TRP A 431 16.54 -20.22 -2.85
C TRP A 431 15.20 -20.33 -3.57
N ALA A 432 14.07 -20.24 -2.85
CA ALA A 432 12.76 -20.48 -3.44
C ALA A 432 12.25 -19.30 -4.29
N TYR A 433 12.75 -18.08 -4.05
CA TYR A 433 12.29 -16.89 -4.75
C TYR A 433 13.28 -15.72 -4.67
N ASP A 434 13.74 -15.25 -5.83
CA ASP A 434 14.45 -13.98 -6.02
C ASP A 434 13.43 -12.88 -6.35
N PRO A 435 13.19 -11.90 -5.45
CA PRO A 435 12.35 -10.77 -5.78
C PRO A 435 12.98 -9.92 -6.88
N LEU A 436 12.21 -8.98 -7.44
CA LEU A 436 12.84 -7.92 -8.23
C LEU A 436 13.78 -7.11 -7.34
N PRO A 437 14.97 -6.72 -7.84
CA PRO A 437 15.95 -5.99 -7.06
C PRO A 437 15.41 -4.76 -6.35
N GLU A 438 14.55 -3.99 -7.01
CA GLU A 438 13.88 -2.81 -6.46
C GLU A 438 13.09 -3.15 -5.18
N ILE A 439 12.22 -4.17 -5.24
CA ILE A 439 11.40 -4.61 -4.09
C ILE A 439 12.30 -5.02 -2.93
N PHE A 440 13.30 -5.87 -3.20
CA PHE A 440 14.18 -6.35 -2.13
C PHE A 440 15.01 -5.20 -1.54
N PHE A 441 15.49 -4.29 -2.39
CA PHE A 441 16.23 -3.11 -1.97
C PHE A 441 15.39 -2.26 -1.02
N GLU A 442 14.22 -1.80 -1.44
CA GLU A 442 13.39 -0.90 -0.63
C GLU A 442 12.89 -1.56 0.67
N ARG A 443 12.43 -2.82 0.58
CA ARG A 443 11.87 -3.55 1.72
C ARG A 443 12.90 -3.90 2.79
N TYR A 444 14.13 -4.24 2.40
CA TYR A 444 15.16 -4.68 3.36
C TYR A 444 16.17 -3.59 3.71
N SER A 445 16.33 -2.53 2.91
CA SER A 445 17.23 -1.41 3.22
C SER A 445 16.58 -0.30 4.02
N THR A 446 15.25 -0.24 4.09
CA THR A 446 14.45 0.89 4.62
C THR A 446 14.64 2.22 3.85
N ARG A 447 15.24 2.16 2.66
CA ARG A 447 15.41 3.28 1.73
C ARG A 447 14.19 3.36 0.81
N GLY A 448 13.83 4.57 0.41
CA GLY A 448 12.64 4.83 -0.42
C GLY A 448 12.97 5.00 -1.89
N GLU A 449 11.93 5.18 -2.69
CA GLU A 449 11.96 5.34 -4.16
C GLU A 449 12.88 6.46 -4.67
N THR A 450 13.14 7.50 -3.86
CA THR A 450 13.98 8.64 -4.25
C THR A 450 15.48 8.40 -4.11
N ASP A 451 15.91 7.29 -3.49
CA ASP A 451 17.32 6.97 -3.35
C ASP A 451 17.85 6.37 -4.67
N THR A 452 18.68 7.13 -5.40
CA THR A 452 19.30 6.64 -6.63
C THR A 452 20.15 5.39 -6.35
N PRO A 453 20.13 4.36 -7.21
CA PRO A 453 20.93 3.17 -6.99
C PRO A 453 22.42 3.52 -6.90
N PHE A 454 23.06 3.11 -5.81
CA PHE A 454 24.51 3.20 -5.56
C PHE A 454 25.08 1.80 -5.29
N SER A 455 26.40 1.67 -5.36
CA SER A 455 27.10 0.42 -5.05
C SER A 455 26.81 -0.01 -3.60
N SER A 456 26.05 -1.10 -3.43
CA SER A 456 25.49 -1.51 -2.14
C SER A 456 25.28 -3.02 -2.03
N VAL A 457 25.21 -3.50 -0.78
CA VAL A 457 24.82 -4.86 -0.41
C VAL A 457 23.65 -4.79 0.55
N VAL A 458 22.46 -5.18 0.08
CA VAL A 458 21.26 -5.24 0.93
C VAL A 458 21.15 -6.61 1.56
N VAL A 459 21.06 -6.65 2.89
CA VAL A 459 21.00 -7.88 3.67
C VAL A 459 19.55 -8.22 4.01
N GLY A 460 19.09 -9.37 3.52
CA GLY A 460 17.77 -9.91 3.82
C GLY A 460 17.64 -10.54 5.21
N ALA A 461 16.47 -11.11 5.48
CA ALA A 461 16.16 -11.75 6.76
C ALA A 461 17.19 -12.83 7.16
N ASN A 462 17.62 -12.80 8.43
CA ASN A 462 18.53 -13.76 9.06
C ASN A 462 19.90 -13.88 8.36
N CYS A 463 20.36 -12.84 7.64
CA CYS A 463 21.52 -12.88 6.73
C CYS A 463 21.45 -13.95 5.63
N ARG A 464 20.30 -14.57 5.34
CA ARG A 464 20.27 -15.75 4.46
C ARG A 464 20.38 -15.41 2.98
N LYS A 465 20.12 -14.15 2.63
CA LYS A 465 20.16 -13.65 1.26
C LYS A 465 20.70 -12.23 1.22
N LEU A 466 21.56 -11.95 0.26
CA LEU A 466 22.12 -10.66 -0.04
C LEU A 466 21.75 -10.25 -1.46
N LEU A 467 21.43 -8.97 -1.65
CA LEU A 467 21.35 -8.35 -2.97
C LEU A 467 22.59 -7.47 -3.13
N VAL A 468 23.48 -7.85 -4.04
CA VAL A 468 24.69 -7.09 -4.36
C VAL A 468 24.41 -6.26 -5.62
N THR A 469 24.55 -4.96 -5.50
CA THR A 469 24.42 -3.99 -6.58
C THR A 469 25.73 -3.26 -6.72
N ARG A 470 26.35 -3.30 -7.91
CA ARG A 470 27.54 -2.49 -8.22
C ARG A 470 27.26 -1.64 -9.45
N LYS A 471 27.29 -0.33 -9.27
CA LYS A 471 27.06 0.65 -10.33
C LYS A 471 28.38 1.28 -10.78
N ASP A 472 29.20 1.60 -9.78
CA ASP A 472 30.47 2.29 -9.91
C ASP A 472 31.55 1.56 -9.09
N ASP A 473 32.81 1.94 -9.27
CA ASP A 473 33.95 1.37 -8.53
C ASP A 473 34.05 1.86 -7.08
N GLU A 474 33.02 2.54 -6.58
CA GLU A 474 32.90 2.90 -5.17
C GLU A 474 32.71 1.67 -4.28
N ASP A 475 33.11 1.84 -3.01
CA ASP A 475 32.95 0.84 -1.96
C ASP A 475 31.48 0.44 -1.76
N LEU A 476 31.23 -0.87 -1.64
CA LEU A 476 29.91 -1.42 -1.38
C LEU A 476 29.37 -0.98 -0.01
N GLN A 477 28.33 -0.15 0.01
CA GLN A 477 27.62 0.20 1.24
C GLN A 477 26.71 -0.94 1.71
N VAL A 478 26.82 -1.37 2.97
CA VAL A 478 25.98 -2.43 3.53
C VAL A 478 24.71 -1.84 4.12
N LEU A 479 23.56 -2.27 3.60
CA LEU A 479 22.23 -1.79 3.96
C LEU A 479 21.36 -2.95 4.44
N GLY A 480 20.40 -2.66 5.32
CA GLY A 480 19.52 -3.69 5.90
C GLY A 480 20.28 -4.63 6.82
N ARG A 481 19.67 -5.01 7.96
CA ARG A 481 20.30 -5.94 8.93
C ARG A 481 19.27 -6.74 9.72
N GLU A 482 18.18 -7.14 9.09
CA GLU A 482 17.13 -7.84 9.82
C GLU A 482 17.64 -9.18 10.39
N ARG A 483 17.97 -9.16 11.69
CA ARG A 483 18.53 -10.29 12.45
C ARG A 483 19.87 -10.80 11.88
N CYS A 484 20.70 -9.88 11.38
CA CYS A 484 22.03 -10.22 10.91
C CYS A 484 23.14 -9.74 11.86
N ALA A 485 24.02 -10.66 12.28
CA ALA A 485 25.09 -10.40 13.26
C ALA A 485 26.49 -10.29 12.63
N MET A 486 26.62 -10.37 11.30
CA MET A 486 27.90 -10.19 10.62
C MET A 486 28.28 -8.70 10.55
N SER A 487 29.58 -8.41 10.56
CA SER A 487 30.08 -7.05 10.35
C SER A 487 30.04 -6.63 8.88
N ASP A 488 30.11 -5.33 8.63
CA ASP A 488 30.08 -4.81 7.26
C ASP A 488 31.30 -5.24 6.46
N ALA A 489 32.47 -5.29 7.09
CA ALA A 489 33.70 -5.76 6.45
C ALA A 489 33.54 -7.22 5.98
N VAL A 490 32.97 -8.07 6.83
CA VAL A 490 32.69 -9.48 6.49
C VAL A 490 31.66 -9.57 5.35
N ILE A 491 30.57 -8.79 5.40
CA ILE A 491 29.55 -8.80 4.35
C ILE A 491 30.12 -8.31 3.01
N ARG A 492 30.92 -7.24 3.02
CA ARG A 492 31.61 -6.75 1.81
C ARG A 492 32.57 -7.81 1.25
N ALA A 493 33.36 -8.46 2.11
CA ALA A 493 34.26 -9.52 1.70
C ALA A 493 33.52 -10.73 1.10
N LEU A 494 32.32 -11.05 1.59
CA LEU A 494 31.46 -12.08 1.02
C LEU A 494 30.85 -11.67 -0.33
N ALA A 495 30.55 -10.37 -0.51
CA ALA A 495 29.96 -9.83 -1.74
C ALA A 495 30.98 -9.61 -2.88
N GLU A 496 32.25 -9.33 -2.55
CA GLU A 496 33.29 -9.02 -3.52
C GLU A 496 33.48 -10.11 -4.60
N PRO A 497 33.49 -11.43 -4.28
CA PRO A 497 33.58 -12.48 -5.29
C PRO A 497 32.34 -12.58 -6.21
N VAL A 498 31.18 -12.08 -5.78
CA VAL A 498 29.91 -12.17 -6.53
C VAL A 498 29.84 -11.08 -7.60
N LEU A 499 30.22 -9.85 -7.23
CA LEU A 499 30.35 -8.72 -8.14
C LEU A 499 31.65 -7.97 -7.79
N PRO A 500 32.78 -8.36 -8.42
CA PRO A 500 34.10 -7.77 -8.15
C PRO A 500 34.18 -6.30 -8.53
N THR A 501 35.13 -5.58 -7.93
CA THR A 501 35.51 -4.23 -8.34
C THR A 501 35.87 -4.20 -9.84
N GLY A 502 35.40 -3.18 -10.58
CA GLY A 502 35.47 -3.11 -12.04
C GLY A 502 34.29 -3.77 -12.77
N SER A 503 33.39 -4.48 -12.06
CA SER A 503 32.17 -5.04 -12.63
C SER A 503 30.94 -4.15 -12.36
N ARG A 504 29.96 -4.21 -13.25
CA ARG A 504 28.66 -3.54 -13.09
C ARG A 504 27.53 -4.55 -13.19
N GLY A 505 26.54 -4.42 -12.31
CA GLY A 505 25.35 -5.26 -12.35
C GLY A 505 24.70 -5.45 -10.99
N VAL A 506 23.70 -6.34 -10.99
CA VAL A 506 22.90 -6.69 -9.82
C VAL A 506 22.82 -8.22 -9.73
N ARG A 507 23.14 -8.77 -8.55
CA ARG A 507 23.16 -10.21 -8.31
C ARG A 507 22.69 -10.54 -6.90
N TYR A 508 21.92 -11.62 -6.78
CA TYR A 508 21.63 -12.23 -5.49
C TYR A 508 22.74 -13.20 -5.08
N MET A 509 22.99 -13.27 -3.77
CA MET A 509 23.85 -14.24 -3.14
C MET A 509 23.10 -14.86 -1.95
N GLU A 510 23.17 -16.18 -1.82
CA GLU A 510 22.60 -16.89 -0.70
C GLU A 510 23.69 -17.32 0.28
N LEU A 511 23.39 -17.25 1.57
CA LEU A 511 24.29 -17.70 2.63
C LEU A 511 23.72 -18.91 3.36
N THR A 512 24.54 -19.95 3.45
CA THR A 512 24.23 -21.14 4.25
C THR A 512 24.35 -20.81 5.75
N PRO A 513 23.62 -21.53 6.62
CA PRO A 513 23.73 -21.31 8.06
C PRO A 513 25.15 -21.60 8.60
N THR A 514 25.93 -22.46 7.93
CA THR A 514 27.35 -22.68 8.25
C THR A 514 28.21 -21.46 7.93
N GLN A 515 28.07 -20.90 6.72
CA GLN A 515 28.79 -19.68 6.33
C GLN A 515 28.47 -18.51 7.28
N ILE A 516 27.21 -18.33 7.66
CA ILE A 516 26.81 -17.28 8.62
C ILE A 516 27.45 -17.53 9.99
N LYS A 517 27.49 -18.78 10.44
CA LYS A 517 28.08 -19.13 11.74
C LYS A 517 29.59 -18.87 11.76
N GLU A 518 30.29 -19.22 10.69
CA GLU A 518 31.73 -19.01 10.50
C GLU A 518 32.08 -17.52 10.36
N ALA A 519 31.24 -16.76 9.65
CA ALA A 519 31.41 -15.33 9.41
C ALA A 519 31.09 -14.46 10.65
N ALA A 520 30.25 -14.93 11.56
CA ALA A 520 29.94 -14.24 12.82
C ALA A 520 30.98 -14.57 13.91
N GLN A 521 32.08 -13.83 13.94
CA GLN A 521 33.10 -13.90 15.00
C GLN A 521 32.58 -13.30 16.33
N PRO A 522 32.92 -13.86 17.51
CA PRO A 522 32.59 -13.26 18.80
C PRO A 522 33.42 -11.99 19.03
N ILE A 523 32.83 -11.02 19.73
CA ILE A 523 33.57 -9.82 20.14
C ILE A 523 34.59 -10.21 21.19
N GLN A 524 35.85 -9.82 20.99
CA GLN A 524 36.91 -10.11 21.95
C GLN A 524 36.69 -9.35 23.25
N ARG A 525 37.25 -9.82 24.36
CA ARG A 525 37.22 -9.08 25.62
C ARG A 525 38.03 -7.78 25.48
N GLY A 526 37.59 -6.73 26.18
CA GLY A 526 38.23 -5.41 26.12
C GLY A 526 37.22 -4.29 25.85
N VAL A 527 37.74 -3.06 25.81
CA VAL A 527 36.98 -1.84 25.50
C VAL A 527 37.00 -1.64 23.99
N HIS A 528 35.82 -1.49 23.40
CA HIS A 528 35.65 -1.27 21.98
C HIS A 528 34.79 -0.02 21.76
N SER A 529 35.18 0.82 20.79
CA SER A 529 34.37 1.97 20.38
C SER A 529 33.11 1.48 19.66
N VAL A 530 31.93 1.98 20.02
CA VAL A 530 30.66 1.58 19.36
C VAL A 530 30.62 1.95 17.88
N ALA A 531 31.40 2.94 17.47
CA ALA A 531 31.57 3.29 16.07
C ALA A 531 32.33 2.19 15.28
N GLU A 532 33.16 1.39 15.96
CA GLU A 532 34.11 0.45 15.36
C GLU A 532 33.83 -1.03 15.69
N VAL A 533 32.90 -1.33 16.62
CA VAL A 533 32.65 -2.73 17.01
C VAL A 533 31.96 -3.50 15.88
N GLU A 534 32.73 -4.36 15.25
CA GLU A 534 32.25 -5.37 14.32
C GLU A 534 31.54 -6.52 15.08
N GLY A 535 30.37 -6.98 14.59
CA GLY A 535 29.66 -8.13 15.16
C GLY A 535 28.61 -7.83 16.24
N VAL A 536 28.23 -6.56 16.42
CA VAL A 536 27.08 -6.14 17.24
C VAL A 536 25.86 -5.88 16.36
N PHE A 537 24.76 -6.60 16.59
CA PHE A 537 23.44 -6.28 16.10
C PHE A 537 22.85 -5.11 16.90
N LEU A 538 22.46 -4.05 16.23
CA LEU A 538 21.85 -2.85 16.82
C LEU A 538 20.50 -2.61 16.14
N SER A 539 19.42 -2.52 16.91
CA SER A 539 18.08 -2.10 16.42
C SER A 539 17.54 -0.97 17.30
N GLY A 540 16.84 0.01 16.72
CA GLY A 540 16.39 1.21 17.44
C GLY A 540 17.51 2.23 17.73
N TRP A 541 18.63 2.12 17.01
CA TRP A 541 19.77 3.05 17.04
C TRP A 541 19.87 3.80 15.71
N ALA A 542 20.29 5.06 15.78
CA ALA A 542 20.63 5.89 14.64
C ALA A 542 21.93 5.43 13.94
N ALA A 543 22.22 6.05 12.80
CA ALA A 543 23.49 5.90 12.09
C ALA A 543 24.69 6.20 13.01
N PRO A 544 25.84 5.54 12.79
CA PRO A 544 27.05 5.80 13.57
C PRO A 544 27.55 7.23 13.32
N GLU A 545 27.95 7.88 14.41
CA GLU A 545 28.67 9.14 14.40
C GLU A 545 30.10 8.88 14.90
N ALA A 546 31.03 9.80 14.64
CA ALA A 546 32.45 9.62 14.95
C ALA A 546 32.74 9.32 16.43
N TRP A 547 31.82 9.65 17.33
CA TRP A 547 31.94 9.50 18.78
C TRP A 547 31.05 8.39 19.37
N GLY A 548 30.10 7.83 18.61
CA GLY A 548 29.12 6.86 19.14
C GLY A 548 27.84 6.74 18.31
N ARG A 549 26.77 6.23 18.94
CA ARG A 549 25.43 6.08 18.33
C ARG A 549 24.34 6.53 19.28
N TRP A 550 23.40 7.33 18.80
CA TRP A 550 22.14 7.65 19.50
C TRP A 550 21.10 6.55 19.30
N SER A 551 20.21 6.34 20.27
CA SER A 551 18.94 5.65 20.06
C SER A 551 17.99 6.56 19.28
N SER A 552 17.14 5.99 18.43
CA SER A 552 16.18 6.72 17.60
C SER A 552 14.76 6.16 17.69
N ALA A 553 14.46 5.39 18.74
CA ALA A 553 13.17 4.76 18.96
C ALA A 553 12.93 4.55 20.48
N PRO A 554 11.66 4.37 20.93
CA PRO A 554 11.33 4.03 22.33
C PRO A 554 11.88 2.69 22.82
N SER A 555 12.38 1.85 21.90
CA SER A 555 13.09 0.63 22.22
C SER A 555 14.35 0.54 21.37
N ALA A 556 15.50 0.44 22.02
CA ALA A 556 16.77 0.12 21.38
C ALA A 556 17.23 -1.27 21.82
N SER A 557 17.95 -2.01 20.98
CA SER A 557 18.48 -3.33 21.33
C SER A 557 19.88 -3.53 20.79
N LEU A 558 20.67 -4.26 21.54
CA LEU A 558 22.06 -4.61 21.27
C LEU A 558 22.18 -6.12 21.43
N ARG A 559 22.56 -6.82 20.37
CA ARG A 559 22.80 -8.26 20.41
C ARG A 559 24.19 -8.60 19.88
N MET A 560 24.93 -9.44 20.56
CA MET A 560 26.30 -9.78 20.16
C MET A 560 26.67 -11.21 20.57
N LYS A 561 27.58 -11.83 19.82
CA LYS A 561 28.26 -13.04 20.29
C LYS A 561 29.31 -12.65 21.32
N LEU A 562 29.29 -13.36 22.44
CA LEU A 562 30.23 -13.15 23.53
C LEU A 562 31.40 -14.13 23.42
N PRO A 563 32.59 -13.74 23.91
CA PRO A 563 33.66 -14.69 24.13
C PRO A 563 33.28 -15.61 25.30
N ASP A 564 33.85 -16.82 25.33
CA ASP A 564 33.59 -17.76 26.42
C ASP A 564 33.89 -17.12 27.78
N ASN A 565 33.04 -17.41 28.77
CA ASN A 565 33.14 -16.95 30.15
C ASN A 565 33.02 -15.42 30.35
N ALA A 566 32.42 -14.66 29.42
CA ALA A 566 32.08 -13.25 29.66
C ALA A 566 31.02 -13.13 30.77
N LYS A 567 31.21 -12.18 31.68
CA LYS A 567 30.37 -12.00 32.88
C LYS A 567 29.68 -10.65 32.94
N LEU A 568 30.28 -9.61 32.37
CA LEU A 568 29.75 -8.25 32.42
C LEU A 568 29.84 -7.58 31.05
N LEU A 569 28.80 -6.80 30.74
CA LEU A 569 28.78 -5.82 29.68
C LEU A 569 28.76 -4.42 30.31
N VAL A 570 29.76 -3.59 30.01
CA VAL A 570 29.84 -2.22 30.50
C VAL A 570 29.66 -1.26 29.33
N LEU A 571 28.74 -0.30 29.46
CA LEU A 571 28.39 0.65 28.41
C LEU A 571 28.65 2.07 28.88
N ARG A 572 29.35 2.86 28.09
CA ARG A 572 29.45 4.32 28.30
C ARG A 572 28.31 5.00 27.58
N THR A 573 27.40 5.61 28.34
CA THR A 573 26.14 6.14 27.82
C THR A 573 25.91 7.61 28.18
N GLU A 574 25.15 8.31 27.34
CA GLU A 574 24.67 9.67 27.59
C GLU A 574 23.20 9.78 27.20
N ALA A 575 22.36 10.46 27.97
CA ALA A 575 20.95 10.66 27.63
C ALA A 575 20.71 12.04 27.01
N PHE A 576 19.75 12.09 26.09
CA PHE A 576 19.24 13.34 25.55
C PHE A 576 18.27 13.98 26.55
N VAL A 577 18.81 14.73 27.51
CA VAL A 577 18.07 15.44 28.56
C VAL A 577 18.49 16.90 28.60
N ASN A 578 17.56 17.81 28.88
CA ASN A 578 17.79 19.26 28.97
C ASN A 578 16.71 19.92 29.83
N GLU A 579 16.69 21.25 29.95
CA GLU A 579 15.71 21.96 30.79
C GLU A 579 14.23 21.70 30.40
N ARG A 580 13.95 21.44 29.12
CA ARG A 580 12.60 21.12 28.60
C ARG A 580 12.29 19.63 28.61
N HIS A 581 13.29 18.78 28.83
CA HIS A 581 13.17 17.33 28.99
C HIS A 581 14.13 16.87 30.12
N PRO A 582 13.78 17.13 31.39
CA PRO A 582 14.75 17.15 32.49
C PRO A 582 15.20 15.77 32.96
N SER A 583 14.49 14.70 32.59
CA SER A 583 14.81 13.34 33.01
C SER A 583 14.39 12.32 31.98
N LEU A 584 15.18 11.25 31.85
CA LEU A 584 14.91 10.11 30.99
C LEU A 584 15.10 8.81 31.78
N LYS A 585 14.17 7.86 31.63
CA LYS A 585 14.23 6.55 32.29
C LYS A 585 14.44 5.46 31.25
N VAL A 586 15.41 4.57 31.50
CA VAL A 586 15.76 3.48 30.59
C VAL A 586 15.80 2.16 31.36
N THR A 587 15.02 1.17 30.92
CA THR A 587 15.05 -0.18 31.48
C THR A 587 15.80 -1.13 30.57
N ALA A 588 16.85 -1.77 31.09
CA ALA A 588 17.63 -2.77 30.36
C ALA A 588 17.11 -4.19 30.67
N VAL A 589 16.77 -4.93 29.61
CA VAL A 589 16.33 -6.32 29.63
C VAL A 589 17.42 -7.16 28.96
N VAL A 590 18.05 -8.07 29.70
CA VAL A 590 19.15 -8.91 29.19
C VAL A 590 18.63 -10.34 29.03
N ASN A 591 18.72 -10.89 27.81
CA ASN A 591 18.25 -12.23 27.43
C ASN A 591 16.80 -12.51 27.90
N GLY A 592 15.92 -11.50 27.80
CA GLY A 592 14.50 -11.59 28.16
C GLY A 592 14.19 -11.45 29.66
N VAL A 593 15.20 -11.23 30.50
CA VAL A 593 15.04 -10.97 31.93
C VAL A 593 15.28 -9.47 32.18
N ALA A 594 14.31 -8.78 32.79
CA ALA A 594 14.51 -7.38 33.18
C ALA A 594 15.60 -7.32 34.25
N VAL A 595 16.71 -6.66 33.95
CA VAL A 595 17.89 -6.66 34.83
C VAL A 595 17.93 -5.40 35.68
N GLU A 596 17.76 -4.22 35.07
CA GLU A 596 18.02 -2.97 35.80
C GLU A 596 17.40 -1.74 35.11
N THR A 597 16.97 -0.76 35.92
CA THR A 597 16.44 0.52 35.42
C THR A 597 17.37 1.66 35.79
N TYR A 598 17.68 2.50 34.81
CA TYR A 598 18.59 3.63 34.90
C TYR A 598 17.79 4.92 34.70
N SER A 599 18.05 5.91 35.54
CA SER A 599 17.52 7.26 35.39
C SER A 599 18.65 8.22 35.07
N PHE A 600 18.37 9.15 34.16
CA PHE A 600 19.22 10.25 33.74
C PHE A 600 18.53 11.57 34.06
N GLU A 601 19.32 12.58 34.40
CA GLU A 601 18.84 13.94 34.69
C GLU A 601 19.63 14.95 33.88
N ALA A 602 19.04 16.10 33.54
CA ALA A 602 19.71 17.17 32.78
C ALA A 602 21.03 17.64 33.44
N THR A 603 21.14 17.54 34.77
CA THR A 603 22.37 17.87 35.52
C THR A 603 23.46 16.79 35.44
N ARG A 604 23.09 15.57 35.02
CA ARG A 604 23.96 14.39 34.91
C ARG A 604 23.53 13.52 33.71
N PRO A 605 23.75 14.00 32.47
CA PRO A 605 23.32 13.29 31.27
C PRO A 605 24.17 12.04 30.99
N THR A 606 25.41 11.97 31.50
CA THR A 606 26.34 10.85 31.25
C THR A 606 26.35 9.82 32.37
N ARG A 607 26.35 8.52 32.01
CA ARG A 607 26.43 7.41 32.97
C ARG A 607 27.05 6.17 32.35
N THR A 608 27.76 5.38 33.18
CA THR A 608 28.17 4.03 32.79
C THR A 608 27.12 3.01 33.25
N MET A 609 26.57 2.22 32.32
CA MET A 609 25.66 1.12 32.62
C MET A 609 26.46 -0.18 32.73
N THR A 610 26.16 -1.03 33.72
CA THR A 610 26.85 -2.32 33.91
C THR A 610 25.81 -3.42 33.98
N LEU A 611 25.80 -4.27 32.96
CA LEU A 611 24.79 -5.30 32.79
C LEU A 611 25.41 -6.68 33.05
N SER A 612 24.75 -7.46 33.89
CA SER A 612 25.18 -8.83 34.19
C SER A 612 24.82 -9.78 33.04
N ILE A 613 25.81 -10.55 32.58
CA ILE A 613 25.62 -11.56 31.55
C ILE A 613 25.21 -12.88 32.24
N PRO A 614 24.09 -13.51 31.85
CA PRO A 614 23.69 -14.79 32.43
C PRO A 614 24.75 -15.88 32.19
N SER A 615 24.98 -16.73 33.20
CA SER A 615 25.95 -17.83 33.13
C SER A 615 25.71 -18.71 31.89
N ASN A 616 26.78 -19.13 31.21
CA ASN A 616 26.76 -19.95 29.98
C ASN A 616 26.12 -19.29 28.74
N SER A 617 26.01 -17.96 28.70
CA SER A 617 25.52 -17.24 27.51
C SER A 617 26.62 -17.07 26.46
N SER A 618 26.52 -17.79 25.33
CA SER A 618 27.37 -17.56 24.14
C SER A 618 26.94 -16.34 23.32
N THR A 619 25.76 -15.81 23.62
CA THR A 619 25.16 -14.64 22.97
C THR A 619 24.52 -13.74 24.02
N LEU A 620 24.65 -12.44 23.83
CA LEU A 620 24.00 -11.42 24.65
C LEU A 620 22.94 -10.73 23.81
N ASP A 621 21.74 -10.56 24.35
CA ASP A 621 20.67 -9.73 23.80
C ASP A 621 20.23 -8.74 24.88
N VAL A 622 20.45 -7.46 24.66
CA VAL A 622 20.09 -6.38 25.57
C VAL A 622 19.05 -5.51 24.90
N GLN A 623 17.88 -5.37 25.51
CA GLN A 623 16.87 -4.42 25.08
C GLN A 623 16.78 -3.26 26.08
N PHE A 624 16.90 -2.04 25.59
CA PHE A 624 16.70 -0.79 26.29
C PHE A 624 15.29 -0.28 25.98
N LEU A 625 14.43 -0.27 26.98
CA LEU A 625 13.11 0.35 26.93
C LEU A 625 13.28 1.79 27.42
N ILE A 626 13.16 2.74 26.50
CA ILE A 626 13.40 4.16 26.74
C ILE A 626 12.04 4.83 26.92
N ASP A 627 11.83 5.40 28.11
CA ASP A 627 10.60 6.09 28.44
C ASP A 627 10.59 7.49 27.82
N SER A 628 9.69 7.71 26.86
CA SER A 628 9.40 9.02 26.28
C SER A 628 10.61 9.70 25.60
N PRO A 629 11.31 9.06 24.63
CA PRO A 629 12.34 9.74 23.84
C PRO A 629 11.72 10.90 23.07
N ILE A 630 12.51 11.94 22.77
CA ILE A 630 12.00 13.16 22.14
C ILE A 630 13.00 13.73 21.15
N SER A 631 12.50 14.22 20.02
CA SER A 631 13.36 14.86 19.04
C SER A 631 13.81 16.26 19.43
N PRO A 632 15.06 16.65 19.09
CA PRO A 632 15.50 18.04 19.19
C PRO A 632 14.58 19.01 18.45
N LYS A 633 13.98 18.59 17.33
CA LYS A 633 13.00 19.39 16.57
C LYS A 633 11.72 19.65 17.36
N THR A 634 11.17 18.64 18.02
CA THR A 634 10.00 18.80 18.90
C THR A 634 10.27 19.77 20.05
N LEU A 635 11.51 19.82 20.54
CA LEU A 635 11.94 20.78 21.57
C LEU A 635 12.32 22.18 21.04
N GLY A 636 12.30 22.36 19.71
CA GLY A 636 12.68 23.61 19.04
C GLY A 636 14.18 23.92 19.10
N MET A 637 15.03 22.89 19.18
CA MET A 637 16.48 23.03 19.34
C MET A 637 17.25 22.91 18.01
N SER A 638 16.77 22.12 17.06
CA SER A 638 17.37 21.96 15.72
C SER A 638 16.37 21.33 14.74
N GLU A 639 16.76 21.12 13.48
CA GLU A 639 15.96 20.39 12.49
C GLU A 639 16.01 18.86 12.64
N ASP A 640 16.74 18.33 13.62
CA ASP A 640 16.85 16.89 13.86
C ASP A 640 15.52 16.29 14.33
N VAL A 641 14.90 15.49 13.47
CA VAL A 641 13.60 14.83 13.67
C VAL A 641 13.69 13.53 14.47
N ARG A 642 14.90 13.04 14.80
CA ARG A 642 15.08 11.75 15.47
C ARG A 642 14.61 11.83 16.91
N ASP A 643 13.78 10.90 17.37
CA ASP A 643 13.44 10.78 18.79
C ASP A 643 14.63 10.21 19.58
N LEU A 644 15.41 11.11 20.18
CA LEU A 644 16.64 10.76 20.88
C LEU A 644 16.34 10.31 22.31
N GLY A 645 17.05 9.26 22.73
CA GLY A 645 16.96 8.68 24.06
C GLY A 645 18.33 8.62 24.71
N ILE A 646 19.03 7.51 24.58
CA ILE A 646 20.42 7.35 25.05
C ILE A 646 21.38 7.17 23.88
N SER A 647 22.63 7.59 24.06
CA SER A 647 23.74 7.26 23.20
C SER A 647 24.64 6.23 23.86
N VAL A 648 25.42 5.50 23.04
CA VAL A 648 26.50 4.64 23.50
C VAL A 648 27.77 4.99 22.71
N SER A 649 28.84 5.30 23.44
CA SER A 649 30.14 5.65 22.85
C SER A 649 31.16 4.50 22.93
N ALA A 650 31.09 3.68 23.98
CA ALA A 650 31.95 2.50 24.12
C ALA A 650 31.22 1.31 24.77
N ILE A 651 31.63 0.11 24.35
CA ILE A 651 31.22 -1.17 24.92
C ILE A 651 32.46 -1.86 25.48
N GLU A 652 32.39 -2.38 26.70
CA GLU A 652 33.44 -3.23 27.27
C GLU A 652 32.87 -4.59 27.70
N VAL A 653 33.49 -5.66 27.21
CA VAL A 653 33.14 -7.04 27.55
C VAL A 653 34.21 -7.60 28.49
N ARG A 654 33.79 -8.07 29.67
CA ARG A 654 34.69 -8.62 30.71
C ARG A 654 34.48 -10.09 30.98
#